data_AF-A0A535LCR7-F1
#
_entry.id   AF-A0A535LCR7-F1
#
_cell.length_a   1.000
_cell.length_b   1.000
_cell.length_c   1.000
_cell.angle_alpha   90.00
_cell.angle_beta   90.00
_cell.angle_gamma   90.00
#
_symmetry.space_group_name_H-M   'P 1'
#
loop_
_entity.id
_entity.type
_entity.pdbx_description
1 polymer ?
#
loop_
_entity_poly.entity_id
_entity_poly.type
_entity_poly.pdbx_seq_one_letter_code
_entity_poly.pdbx_strand_id
1 'polypeptide(L)'
;NKGLKPFVEREMLAKYGARWRYEAVKSLRDHHLTEDGQDIHLDTQALLLIIWDQWQLAFQNVLGHAERSLVSELRTTRNKWAHQEAFSTDDAYRALDSIQRLLTAVSAAQEASEVERQKQELLRIRFEEQARNESRKVAVAPIEGKPTMGLRPWREIVTPQPDVASGRYQLAEFAADLAQVHKGVGSDEYRVPRDFFQRTFLTNGLRKLLAGALQRLDGSGGDPIVDLQTNFGGGKTHSLLALYHLFSGVPISDLVGIEPVLDEAGITRPALAQRAVLVGYELSPGQPRTKPDGCVVNTLWGELAWQLLGRDGFALVAESDRQGVSPGSEVLRELFTAAAPCLILIDEWVVYARQLYGVSGLPGGSFDANLSFAQSLTEAAKASPQTLVVATIPASDAETGGEGGREAAVRLKNIFGRIESPWRPADAEEGFEIVRRRLFQPISQPSLFTARDSVVKTFMDLYRSQPQEFPGDCREAEYERRIKAAYPIHPELFDRLYNDWSSIEKFQRTRGVLRLMAAVVHTLWERQDASLLILPANVPIDESRVQFELTRYMEDNWVPVIEKDVDGPHSLPLRIDRDNPNLGRYSACRRVARTIYLGSAPNSRNPNKGLTEGQVKLGCVQPGESVATFGDALRRLSDQATHLYLDGQRYWYATQPSVTRLAQDRATQLDEEKVLEEVEKRLRVEQGNRGDFARVHVCPTSGADIADDETSVRLIILKPHLTHALRDQNSKAKEAANEMMSLRGNTRRGYRNTLVFLAADRNRLEDLKQGVRQFLAWDSINQDSETLNLDAFQRSQARTKRDEANKSVDARIPETYTWLIVPEQPDPRQPDELQEFKLQPQPLNSLAVNASRRLKSEDLL
;
A
#
# COMPACT_ATOMS: atom_id res chain seq x y z
N ASN A 1 -42.62 -8.59 6.33
CA ASN A 1 -43.91 -8.36 5.63
C ASN A 1 -44.70 -9.63 5.44
N LYS A 2 -44.17 -10.65 4.75
CA LYS A 2 -44.86 -11.94 4.53
C LYS A 2 -45.45 -12.55 5.82
N GLY A 3 -44.65 -12.62 6.90
CA GLY A 3 -45.14 -13.15 8.18
C GLY A 3 -45.99 -12.20 9.03
N LEU A 4 -45.71 -10.89 9.02
CA LEU A 4 -46.43 -9.92 9.88
C LEU A 4 -47.78 -9.47 9.31
N LYS A 5 -47.90 -9.37 7.99
CA LYS A 5 -49.12 -8.82 7.34
C LYS A 5 -50.38 -9.65 7.67
N PRO A 6 -50.39 -10.99 7.52
CA PRO A 6 -51.57 -11.80 7.82
C PRO A 6 -51.99 -11.69 9.29
N PHE A 7 -51.01 -11.59 10.20
CA PHE A 7 -51.26 -11.41 11.62
C PHE A 7 -51.92 -10.06 11.91
N VAL A 8 -51.34 -8.97 11.42
CA VAL A 8 -51.87 -7.60 11.62
C VAL A 8 -53.28 -7.48 11.06
N GLU A 9 -53.52 -7.98 9.84
CA GLU A 9 -54.85 -7.95 9.23
C GLU A 9 -55.87 -8.71 10.07
N ARG A 10 -55.54 -9.93 10.53
CA ARG A 10 -56.42 -10.75 11.35
C ARG A 10 -56.81 -10.08 12.66
N GLU A 11 -55.85 -9.58 13.43
CA GLU A 11 -56.12 -8.96 14.74
C GLU A 11 -56.91 -7.64 14.58
N MET A 12 -56.56 -6.84 13.58
CA MET A 12 -57.28 -5.60 13.29
C MET A 12 -58.71 -5.87 12.79
N LEU A 13 -58.91 -6.89 11.93
CA LEU A 13 -60.24 -7.36 11.51
C LEU A 13 -61.06 -7.87 12.69
N ALA A 14 -60.47 -8.67 13.57
CA ALA A 14 -61.14 -9.20 14.75
C ALA A 14 -61.60 -8.09 15.71
N LYS A 15 -60.81 -7.02 15.85
CA LYS A 15 -61.14 -5.90 16.72
C LYS A 15 -62.12 -4.90 16.12
N TYR A 16 -61.95 -4.54 14.85
CA TYR A 16 -62.62 -3.39 14.23
C TYR A 16 -63.55 -3.77 13.06
N GLY A 17 -63.65 -5.05 12.69
CA GLY A 17 -64.51 -5.55 11.63
C GLY A 17 -64.23 -4.88 10.28
N ALA A 18 -65.27 -4.53 9.53
CA ALA A 18 -65.14 -3.88 8.21
C ALA A 18 -64.40 -2.51 8.24
N ARG A 19 -64.25 -1.89 9.42
CA ARG A 19 -63.58 -0.59 9.59
C ARG A 19 -62.09 -0.70 9.92
N TRP A 20 -61.51 -1.89 9.96
CA TRP A 20 -60.12 -2.08 10.40
C TRP A 20 -59.09 -1.27 9.58
N ARG A 21 -59.32 -1.11 8.27
CA ARG A 21 -58.47 -0.27 7.41
C ARG A 21 -58.49 1.20 7.83
N TYR A 22 -59.67 1.73 8.14
CA TYR A 22 -59.82 3.11 8.61
C TYR A 22 -59.06 3.36 9.92
N GLU A 23 -59.09 2.39 10.85
CA GLU A 23 -58.34 2.49 12.11
C GLU A 23 -56.83 2.30 11.93
N ALA A 24 -56.41 1.46 10.97
CA ALA A 24 -55.00 1.28 10.63
C ALA A 24 -54.36 2.57 10.07
N VAL A 25 -55.07 3.31 9.22
CA VAL A 25 -54.60 4.58 8.62
C VAL A 25 -54.21 5.61 9.68
N LYS A 26 -54.90 5.64 10.84
CA LYS A 26 -54.57 6.57 11.93
C LYS A 26 -53.17 6.37 12.52
N SER A 27 -52.57 5.21 12.29
CA SER A 27 -51.21 4.86 12.74
C SER A 27 -50.15 5.16 11.68
N LEU A 28 -50.55 5.64 10.50
CA LEU A 28 -49.71 5.82 9.32
C LEU A 28 -49.56 7.30 8.95
N ARG A 29 -48.51 7.61 8.19
CA ARG A 29 -48.24 8.94 7.61
C ARG A 29 -48.54 8.92 6.10
N ASP A 30 -48.77 10.08 5.49
CA ASP A 30 -49.28 10.27 4.11
C ASP A 30 -48.62 9.41 3.01
N HIS A 31 -47.33 9.07 3.14
CA HIS A 31 -46.58 8.24 2.18
C HIS A 31 -46.90 6.73 2.23
N HIS A 32 -47.80 6.27 3.11
CA HIS A 32 -48.24 4.87 3.18
C HIS A 32 -49.63 4.63 2.55
N LEU A 33 -50.22 5.66 1.94
CA LEU A 33 -51.48 5.59 1.20
C LEU A 33 -51.19 5.36 -0.29
N THR A 34 -52.02 4.58 -0.98
CA THR A 34 -51.95 4.48 -2.45
C THR A 34 -52.35 5.81 -3.11
N GLU A 35 -51.95 6.06 -4.37
CA GLU A 35 -52.27 7.30 -5.11
C GLU A 35 -53.77 7.62 -5.15
N ASP A 36 -54.62 6.60 -5.04
CA ASP A 36 -56.09 6.71 -5.06
C ASP A 36 -56.69 7.02 -3.66
N GLY A 37 -55.89 7.01 -2.59
CA GLY A 37 -56.29 7.25 -1.21
C GLY A 37 -57.23 6.19 -0.59
N GLN A 38 -57.55 5.12 -1.33
CA GLN A 38 -58.54 4.11 -0.96
C GLN A 38 -57.92 2.79 -0.43
N ASP A 39 -56.61 2.58 -0.58
CA ASP A 39 -55.95 1.35 -0.13
C ASP A 39 -54.63 1.61 0.63
N ILE A 40 -54.26 0.69 1.51
CA ILE A 40 -53.11 0.85 2.43
C ILE A 40 -51.91 0.05 1.92
N HIS A 41 -50.77 0.71 1.70
CA HIS A 41 -49.53 0.02 1.39
C HIS A 41 -48.85 -0.48 2.68
N LEU A 42 -49.06 -1.76 3.01
CA LEU A 42 -48.52 -2.41 4.21
C LEU A 42 -47.07 -2.86 4.04
N ASP A 43 -46.15 -1.89 4.00
CA ASP A 43 -44.71 -2.12 4.08
C ASP A 43 -44.25 -2.46 5.51
N THR A 44 -42.95 -2.72 5.69
CA THR A 44 -42.40 -3.14 6.99
C THR A 44 -42.60 -2.05 8.05
N GLN A 45 -42.48 -0.77 7.67
CA GLN A 45 -42.66 0.33 8.59
C GLN A 45 -44.11 0.49 9.00
N ALA A 46 -45.04 0.44 8.04
CA ALA A 46 -46.47 0.50 8.28
C ALA A 46 -46.93 -0.59 9.24
N LEU A 47 -46.51 -1.84 9.00
CA LEU A 47 -46.87 -2.98 9.85
C LEU A 47 -46.38 -2.80 11.30
N LEU A 48 -45.13 -2.36 11.49
CA LEU A 48 -44.56 -2.13 12.82
C LEU A 48 -45.22 -0.92 13.53
N LEU A 49 -45.59 0.12 12.79
CA LEU A 49 -46.32 1.27 13.32
C LEU A 49 -47.73 0.90 13.78
N ILE A 50 -48.48 0.16 12.96
CA ILE A 50 -49.83 -0.31 13.32
C ILE A 50 -49.79 -1.16 14.58
N ILE A 51 -48.86 -2.13 14.67
CA ILE A 51 -48.70 -2.96 15.86
C ILE A 51 -48.39 -2.09 17.10
N TRP A 52 -47.53 -1.08 16.94
CA TRP A 52 -47.12 -0.20 18.04
C TRP A 52 -48.25 0.72 18.53
N ASP A 53 -48.92 1.43 17.63
CA ASP A 53 -49.93 2.43 17.98
C ASP A 53 -51.25 1.78 18.44
N GLN A 54 -51.61 0.63 17.85
CA GLN A 54 -52.80 -0.14 18.23
C GLN A 54 -52.51 -1.20 19.30
N TRP A 55 -51.36 -1.12 19.98
CA TRP A 55 -50.92 -2.15 20.93
C TRP A 55 -51.97 -2.46 22.00
N GLN A 56 -52.44 -1.44 22.71
CA GLN A 56 -53.44 -1.56 23.78
C GLN A 56 -54.80 -2.04 23.27
N LEU A 57 -55.15 -1.71 22.03
CA LEU A 57 -56.52 -1.90 21.54
C LEU A 57 -56.70 -3.22 20.79
N ALA A 58 -55.69 -3.66 20.04
CA ALA A 58 -55.79 -4.80 19.13
C ALA A 58 -54.76 -5.92 19.41
N PHE A 59 -53.58 -5.63 19.99
CA PHE A 59 -52.47 -6.60 20.02
C PHE A 59 -52.08 -7.11 21.41
N GLN A 60 -52.42 -6.40 22.49
CA GLN A 60 -51.99 -6.75 23.86
C GLN A 60 -52.52 -8.10 24.38
N ASN A 61 -53.61 -8.60 23.80
CA ASN A 61 -54.20 -9.88 24.20
C ASN A 61 -53.46 -11.08 23.59
N VAL A 62 -52.63 -10.84 22.57
CA VAL A 62 -51.91 -11.89 21.82
C VAL A 62 -50.39 -11.73 21.97
N LEU A 63 -49.89 -10.50 22.10
CA LEU A 63 -48.47 -10.19 22.28
C LEU A 63 -48.22 -9.52 23.64
N GLY A 64 -47.15 -9.91 24.32
CA GLY A 64 -46.78 -9.43 25.65
C GLY A 64 -45.79 -8.26 25.65
N HIS A 65 -45.35 -7.86 26.84
CA HIS A 65 -44.40 -6.76 27.01
C HIS A 65 -43.07 -7.00 26.29
N ALA A 66 -42.60 -8.24 26.22
CA ALA A 66 -41.35 -8.59 25.54
C ALA A 66 -41.44 -8.33 24.03
N GLU A 67 -42.53 -8.75 23.39
CA GLU A 67 -42.77 -8.53 21.97
C GLU A 67 -42.93 -7.04 21.65
N ARG A 68 -43.51 -6.26 22.58
CA ARG A 68 -43.59 -4.80 22.44
C ARG A 68 -42.21 -4.16 22.33
N SER A 69 -41.27 -4.60 23.17
CA SER A 69 -39.88 -4.13 23.12
C SER A 69 -39.21 -4.52 21.80
N LEU A 70 -39.46 -5.73 21.28
CA LEU A 70 -38.95 -6.15 19.97
C LEU A 70 -39.50 -5.28 18.84
N VAL A 71 -40.79 -4.95 18.85
CA VAL A 71 -41.39 -4.04 17.85
C VAL A 71 -40.74 -2.65 17.91
N SER A 72 -40.47 -2.13 19.11
CA SER A 72 -39.74 -0.86 19.27
C SER A 72 -38.33 -0.93 18.67
N GLU A 73 -37.59 -2.00 18.96
CA GLU A 73 -36.23 -2.21 18.46
C GLU A 73 -36.22 -2.30 16.92
N LEU A 74 -37.13 -3.08 16.34
CA LEU A 74 -37.22 -3.29 14.89
C LEU A 74 -37.64 -2.03 14.13
N ARG A 75 -38.41 -1.13 14.74
CA ARG A 75 -38.69 0.20 14.16
C ARG A 75 -37.41 1.01 14.02
N THR A 76 -36.57 1.04 15.05
CA THR A 76 -35.27 1.71 15.02
C THR A 76 -34.36 1.06 13.98
N THR A 77 -34.23 -0.27 13.99
CA THR A 77 -33.43 -1.02 13.02
C THR A 77 -33.85 -0.75 11.57
N ARG A 78 -35.16 -0.77 11.28
CA ARG A 78 -35.67 -0.45 9.94
C ARG A 78 -35.35 0.98 9.54
N ASN A 79 -35.50 1.95 10.45
CA ASN A 79 -35.16 3.35 10.16
C ASN A 79 -33.67 3.50 9.82
N LYS A 80 -32.78 2.90 10.60
CA LYS A 80 -31.33 2.90 10.32
C LYS A 80 -31.02 2.28 8.96
N TRP A 81 -31.64 1.15 8.64
CA TRP A 81 -31.49 0.50 7.33
C TRP A 81 -31.98 1.38 6.18
N ALA A 82 -33.11 2.07 6.34
CA ALA A 82 -33.65 2.99 5.33
C ALA A 82 -32.76 4.23 5.11
N HIS A 83 -32.01 4.66 6.13
CA HIS A 83 -31.02 5.74 6.05
C HIS A 83 -29.63 5.28 5.58
N GLN A 84 -29.48 4.01 5.15
CA GLN A 84 -28.23 3.42 4.71
C GLN A 84 -27.10 3.50 5.76
N GLU A 85 -27.45 3.44 7.05
CA GLU A 85 -26.46 3.34 8.12
C GLU A 85 -25.75 1.98 8.08
N ALA A 86 -24.45 1.96 8.39
CA ALA A 86 -23.67 0.72 8.44
C ALA A 86 -24.07 -0.14 9.65
N PHE A 87 -24.27 -1.44 9.43
CA PHE A 87 -24.52 -2.43 10.48
C PHE A 87 -23.25 -3.23 10.75
N SER A 88 -22.89 -3.40 12.02
CA SER A 88 -21.90 -4.42 12.40
C SER A 88 -22.50 -5.83 12.29
N THR A 89 -21.67 -6.87 12.23
CA THR A 89 -22.13 -8.27 12.24
C THR A 89 -22.94 -8.59 13.50
N ASP A 90 -22.59 -7.99 14.64
CA ASP A 90 -23.35 -8.14 15.89
C ASP A 90 -24.71 -7.44 15.85
N ASP A 91 -24.77 -6.23 15.27
CA ASP A 91 -26.04 -5.50 15.09
C ASP A 91 -26.97 -6.23 14.11
N ALA A 92 -26.42 -6.77 13.02
CA ALA A 92 -27.16 -7.56 12.05
C ALA A 92 -27.69 -8.86 12.68
N TYR A 93 -26.87 -9.54 13.49
CA TYR A 93 -27.29 -10.73 14.23
C TYR A 93 -28.43 -10.40 15.21
N ARG A 94 -28.29 -9.33 16.00
CA ARG A 94 -29.30 -8.89 16.96
C ARG A 94 -30.61 -8.53 16.27
N ALA A 95 -30.54 -7.83 15.14
CA ALA A 95 -31.71 -7.51 14.34
C ALA A 95 -32.44 -8.78 13.86
N LEU A 96 -31.71 -9.77 13.33
CA LEU A 96 -32.29 -11.04 12.87
C LEU A 96 -32.91 -11.85 14.03
N ASP A 97 -32.27 -11.89 15.20
CA ASP A 97 -32.82 -12.53 16.41
C ASP A 97 -34.15 -11.87 16.84
N SER A 98 -34.18 -10.54 16.87
CA SER A 98 -35.38 -9.78 17.20
C SER A 98 -36.51 -10.00 16.18
N ILE A 99 -36.19 -10.09 14.88
CA ILE A 99 -37.16 -10.44 13.82
C ILE A 99 -37.71 -11.85 14.03
N GLN A 100 -36.84 -12.84 14.25
CA GLN A 100 -37.23 -14.24 14.43
C GLN A 100 -38.17 -14.41 15.64
N ARG A 101 -37.82 -13.82 16.78
CA ARG A 101 -38.63 -13.89 18.00
C ARG A 101 -40.01 -13.28 17.79
N LEU A 102 -40.08 -12.13 17.11
CA LEU A 102 -41.36 -11.51 16.78
C LEU A 102 -42.19 -12.37 15.82
N LEU A 103 -41.56 -12.92 14.77
CA LEU A 103 -42.23 -13.82 13.83
C LEU A 103 -42.74 -15.11 14.50
N THR A 104 -41.99 -15.63 15.47
CA THR A 104 -42.39 -16.78 16.27
C THR A 104 -43.60 -16.45 17.14
N ALA A 105 -43.61 -15.28 17.79
CA ALA A 105 -44.74 -14.83 18.62
C ALA A 105 -46.04 -14.64 17.82
N VAL A 106 -45.95 -14.27 16.54
CA VAL A 106 -47.12 -14.15 15.65
C VAL A 106 -47.49 -15.45 14.91
N SER A 107 -46.85 -16.57 15.27
CA SER A 107 -47.06 -17.89 14.63
C SER A 107 -46.69 -17.96 13.14
N ALA A 108 -45.75 -17.13 12.68
CA ALA A 108 -45.20 -17.16 11.32
C ALA A 108 -43.99 -18.10 11.23
N ALA A 109 -44.22 -19.39 11.44
CA ALA A 109 -43.17 -20.41 11.62
C ALA A 109 -42.25 -20.57 10.39
N GLN A 110 -42.82 -20.47 9.18
CA GLN A 110 -42.05 -20.61 7.95
C GLN A 110 -41.07 -19.44 7.77
N GLU A 111 -41.52 -18.21 7.97
CA GLU A 111 -40.67 -17.02 7.91
C GLU A 111 -39.67 -16.96 9.06
N ALA A 112 -40.06 -17.38 10.27
CA ALA A 112 -39.13 -17.47 11.39
C ALA A 112 -37.99 -18.46 11.11
N SER A 113 -38.28 -19.58 10.44
CA SER A 113 -37.26 -20.58 10.06
C SER A 113 -36.30 -20.05 8.98
N GLU A 114 -36.79 -19.25 8.04
CA GLU A 114 -35.93 -18.61 7.03
C GLU A 114 -35.00 -17.56 7.66
N VAL A 115 -35.50 -16.78 8.62
CA VAL A 115 -34.67 -15.82 9.37
C VAL A 115 -33.63 -16.54 10.23
N GLU A 116 -33.97 -17.69 10.82
CA GLU A 116 -33.00 -18.55 11.51
C GLU A 116 -31.89 -19.01 10.56
N ARG A 117 -32.23 -19.43 9.33
CA ARG A 117 -31.23 -19.81 8.31
C ARG A 117 -30.27 -18.66 7.99
N GLN A 118 -30.79 -17.44 7.82
CA GLN A 118 -29.97 -16.25 7.58
C GLN A 118 -29.07 -15.90 8.78
N LYS A 119 -29.57 -16.09 10.01
CA LYS A 119 -28.81 -15.93 11.24
C LYS A 119 -27.66 -16.94 11.35
N GLN A 120 -27.89 -18.19 10.96
CA GLN A 120 -26.86 -19.24 10.92
C GLN A 120 -25.78 -18.95 9.86
N GLU A 121 -26.17 -18.47 8.68
CA GLU A 121 -25.21 -18.07 7.64
C GLU A 121 -24.34 -16.88 8.10
N LEU A 122 -24.94 -15.91 8.78
CA LEU A 122 -24.21 -14.78 9.38
C LEU A 122 -23.22 -15.24 10.46
N LEU A 123 -23.62 -16.19 11.32
CA LEU A 123 -22.73 -16.80 12.29
C LEU A 123 -21.59 -17.56 11.62
N ARG A 124 -21.86 -18.27 10.52
CA ARG A 124 -20.82 -18.95 9.75
C ARG A 124 -19.81 -17.95 9.19
N ILE A 125 -20.24 -16.84 8.59
CA ILE A 125 -19.35 -15.77 8.12
C ILE A 125 -18.53 -15.21 9.30
N ARG A 126 -19.16 -14.94 10.44
CA ARG A 126 -18.48 -14.49 11.66
C ARG A 126 -17.45 -15.51 12.14
N PHE A 127 -17.78 -16.79 12.17
CA PHE A 127 -16.87 -17.84 12.60
C PHE A 127 -15.76 -18.08 11.59
N GLU A 128 -16.00 -17.91 10.29
CA GLU A 128 -14.96 -17.95 9.26
C GLU A 128 -14.03 -16.73 9.35
N GLU A 129 -14.56 -15.54 9.64
CA GLU A 129 -13.77 -14.34 9.93
C GLU A 129 -12.97 -14.46 11.23
N GLN A 130 -13.60 -14.95 12.30
CA GLN A 130 -12.95 -15.19 13.59
C GLN A 130 -11.93 -16.30 13.48
N ALA A 131 -12.24 -17.42 12.83
CA ALA A 131 -11.30 -18.51 12.59
C ALA A 131 -10.17 -18.07 11.67
N ARG A 132 -10.40 -17.24 10.63
CA ARG A 132 -9.31 -16.63 9.86
C ARG A 132 -8.46 -15.71 10.72
N ASN A 133 -9.07 -14.89 11.57
CA ASN A 133 -8.35 -13.98 12.45
C ASN A 133 -7.59 -14.72 13.57
N GLU A 134 -8.13 -15.81 14.11
CA GLU A 134 -7.47 -16.69 15.08
C GLU A 134 -6.39 -17.53 14.41
N SER A 135 -6.64 -18.09 13.23
CA SER A 135 -5.62 -18.79 12.43
C SER A 135 -4.48 -17.84 12.03
N ARG A 136 -4.80 -16.57 11.71
CA ARG A 136 -3.80 -15.50 11.51
C ARG A 136 -3.08 -15.17 12.82
N LYS A 137 -3.77 -15.07 13.97
CA LYS A 137 -3.12 -14.86 15.28
C LYS A 137 -2.21 -16.02 15.70
N VAL A 138 -2.54 -17.26 15.34
CA VAL A 138 -1.75 -18.46 15.65
C VAL A 138 -0.61 -18.68 14.64
N ALA A 139 -0.77 -18.28 13.38
CA ALA A 139 0.29 -18.32 12.35
C ALA A 139 1.23 -17.11 12.39
N VAL A 140 0.80 -15.99 12.98
CA VAL A 140 1.61 -14.80 13.23
C VAL A 140 2.16 -14.90 14.65
N ALA A 141 3.27 -15.65 14.79
CA ALA A 141 4.17 -15.33 15.88
C ALA A 141 4.46 -13.81 15.79
N PRO A 142 4.39 -13.06 16.90
CA PRO A 142 4.93 -11.71 16.94
C PRO A 142 6.32 -11.77 16.32
N ILE A 143 6.70 -10.73 15.60
CA ILE A 143 8.07 -10.60 15.12
C ILE A 143 8.96 -10.56 16.38
N GLU A 144 9.42 -11.73 16.85
CA GLU A 144 10.16 -11.91 18.10
C GLU A 144 11.59 -11.41 17.92
N GLY A 145 11.75 -10.11 17.68
CA GLY A 145 12.99 -9.44 18.05
C GLY A 145 13.01 -9.42 19.57
N LYS A 146 13.74 -10.32 20.24
CA LYS A 146 14.08 -10.09 21.65
C LYS A 146 15.06 -8.91 21.67
N PRO A 147 14.66 -7.72 22.13
CA PRO A 147 15.58 -6.59 22.21
C PRO A 147 16.78 -6.98 23.07
N THR A 148 17.94 -6.37 22.81
CA THR A 148 19.11 -6.46 23.68
C THR A 148 18.68 -6.32 25.15
N MET A 149 19.17 -7.20 26.03
CA MET A 149 18.82 -7.18 27.46
C MET A 149 18.97 -5.76 28.03
N GLY A 150 17.86 -5.19 28.52
CA GLY A 150 17.81 -3.89 29.19
C GLY A 150 17.16 -2.73 28.41
N LEU A 151 16.87 -2.89 27.11
CA LEU A 151 16.12 -1.89 26.33
C LEU A 151 14.60 -2.15 26.36
N ARG A 152 13.81 -1.09 26.46
CA ARG A 152 12.35 -1.18 26.46
C ARG A 152 11.78 -1.08 25.03
N PRO A 153 10.79 -1.91 24.66
CA PRO A 153 10.01 -1.73 23.45
C PRO A 153 9.36 -0.36 23.37
N TRP A 154 9.08 0.11 22.14
CA TRP A 154 8.48 1.43 21.95
C TRP A 154 7.14 1.60 22.67
N ARG A 155 6.35 0.53 22.72
CA ARG A 155 5.02 0.51 23.35
C ARG A 155 5.05 0.72 24.87
N GLU A 156 6.19 0.50 25.52
CA GLU A 156 6.41 0.79 26.93
C GLU A 156 6.91 2.23 27.19
N ILE A 157 7.30 2.95 26.13
CA ILE A 157 7.86 4.30 26.21
C ILE A 157 6.85 5.35 25.76
N VAL A 158 6.09 5.07 24.70
CA VAL A 158 5.11 5.99 24.11
C VAL A 158 3.76 5.29 23.95
N THR A 159 2.69 5.99 24.33
CA THR A 159 1.31 5.50 24.21
C THR A 159 0.64 6.13 22.99
N PRO A 160 -0.03 5.36 22.11
CA PRO A 160 -0.84 5.92 21.03
C PRO A 160 -1.98 6.79 21.57
N GLN A 161 -2.51 7.69 20.73
CA GLN A 161 -3.73 8.43 21.07
C GLN A 161 -4.91 7.46 21.26
N PRO A 162 -5.91 7.77 22.12
CA PRO A 162 -6.99 6.83 22.45
C PRO A 162 -7.83 6.33 21.26
N ASP A 163 -8.09 7.20 20.28
CA ASP A 163 -8.76 6.92 19.01
C ASP A 163 -7.94 5.97 18.12
N VAL A 164 -6.62 6.16 18.06
CA VAL A 164 -5.69 5.26 17.34
C VAL A 164 -5.60 3.91 18.07
N ALA A 165 -5.39 3.92 19.39
CA ALA A 165 -5.27 2.70 20.19
C ALA A 165 -6.53 1.82 20.10
N SER A 166 -7.72 2.44 20.12
CA SER A 166 -9.01 1.74 20.04
C SER A 166 -9.43 1.35 18.62
N GLY A 167 -8.68 1.76 17.59
CA GLY A 167 -9.02 1.50 16.18
C GLY A 167 -10.26 2.25 15.69
N ARG A 168 -10.72 3.27 16.43
CA ARG A 168 -11.89 4.10 16.13
C ARG A 168 -11.53 5.44 15.49
N TYR A 169 -10.38 5.52 14.83
CA TYR A 169 -9.98 6.72 14.11
C TYR A 169 -10.91 6.93 12.92
N GLN A 170 -11.72 8.01 12.93
CA GLN A 170 -12.63 8.28 11.81
C GLN A 170 -11.90 9.05 10.71
N LEU A 171 -12.15 8.67 9.46
CA LEU A 171 -11.55 9.34 8.29
C LEU A 171 -11.90 10.82 8.20
N ALA A 172 -13.05 11.22 8.75
CA ALA A 172 -13.51 12.61 8.83
C ALA A 172 -12.80 13.40 9.94
N GLU A 173 -12.33 12.76 11.01
CA GLU A 173 -11.65 13.42 12.12
C GLU A 173 -10.26 13.95 11.76
N PHE A 174 -9.67 13.56 10.62
CA PHE A 174 -8.41 14.15 10.14
C PHE A 174 -8.61 15.30 9.14
N ALA A 175 -9.86 15.63 8.81
CA ALA A 175 -10.18 16.74 7.93
C ALA A 175 -10.58 17.95 8.78
N ALA A 176 -9.70 18.94 8.84
CA ALA A 176 -10.03 20.25 9.39
C ALA A 176 -11.16 20.88 8.56
N ASP A 177 -12.18 21.42 9.23
CA ASP A 177 -13.31 22.12 8.62
C ASP A 177 -13.50 23.46 9.35
N LEU A 178 -13.11 24.55 8.68
CA LEU A 178 -13.18 25.90 9.23
C LEU A 178 -14.64 26.35 9.43
N ALA A 179 -15.56 25.94 8.57
CA ALA A 179 -16.98 26.29 8.67
C ALA A 179 -17.62 25.67 9.92
N GLN A 180 -17.31 24.40 10.22
CA GLN A 180 -17.79 23.73 11.42
C GLN A 180 -17.27 24.42 12.69
N VAL A 181 -15.96 24.69 12.75
CA VAL A 181 -15.36 25.35 13.93
C VAL A 181 -15.94 26.76 14.11
N HIS A 182 -16.12 27.52 13.04
CA HIS A 182 -16.75 28.84 13.09
C HIS A 182 -18.19 28.81 13.66
N LYS A 183 -18.95 27.75 13.36
CA LYS A 183 -20.31 27.52 13.90
C LYS A 183 -20.33 26.93 15.31
N GLY A 184 -19.16 26.61 15.88
CA GLY A 184 -19.06 25.94 17.18
C GLY A 184 -19.48 24.47 17.14
N VAL A 185 -19.45 23.82 15.97
CA VAL A 185 -19.71 22.37 15.80
C VAL A 185 -18.44 21.64 15.34
N GLY A 186 -18.44 20.31 15.36
CA GLY A 186 -17.28 19.49 15.00
C GLY A 186 -16.50 18.97 16.21
N SER A 187 -15.38 18.30 15.97
CA SER A 187 -14.58 17.64 17.01
C SER A 187 -13.82 18.64 17.88
N ASP A 188 -13.66 18.30 19.16
CA ASP A 188 -12.99 19.16 20.15
C ASP A 188 -11.53 19.45 19.77
N GLU A 189 -10.85 18.53 19.11
CA GLU A 189 -9.47 18.72 18.66
C GLU A 189 -9.27 19.82 17.61
N TYR A 190 -10.32 20.26 16.91
CA TYR A 190 -10.28 21.44 16.05
C TYR A 190 -11.04 22.63 16.63
N ARG A 191 -12.05 22.39 17.47
CA ARG A 191 -12.91 23.44 18.03
C ARG A 191 -12.33 24.09 19.28
N VAL A 192 -11.65 23.32 20.14
CA VAL A 192 -11.07 23.78 21.40
C VAL A 192 -9.63 24.24 21.16
N PRO A 193 -9.28 25.52 21.42
CA PRO A 193 -7.94 26.05 21.12
C PRO A 193 -6.81 25.27 21.79
N ARG A 194 -6.99 24.87 23.05
CA ARG A 194 -6.01 24.09 23.81
C ARG A 194 -5.70 22.76 23.16
N ASP A 195 -6.72 22.00 22.80
CA ASP A 195 -6.58 20.68 22.18
C ASP A 195 -5.99 20.81 20.77
N PHE A 196 -6.40 21.85 20.03
CA PHE A 196 -5.86 22.17 18.71
C PHE A 196 -4.36 22.47 18.79
N PHE A 197 -3.94 23.47 19.56
CA PHE A 197 -2.52 23.87 19.63
C PHE A 197 -1.63 22.78 20.27
N GLN A 198 -2.15 21.99 21.21
CA GLN A 198 -1.42 20.85 21.78
C GLN A 198 -1.10 19.78 20.71
N ARG A 199 -2.01 19.53 19.77
CA ARG A 199 -1.84 18.54 18.69
C ARG A 199 -1.16 19.12 17.45
N THR A 200 -1.13 20.44 17.31
CA THR A 200 -0.48 21.15 16.21
C THR A 200 1.05 21.18 16.39
N PHE A 201 1.77 20.88 15.32
CA PHE A 201 3.20 21.16 15.23
C PHE A 201 3.40 22.49 14.49
N LEU A 202 4.06 23.45 15.13
CA LEU A 202 4.35 24.76 14.54
C LEU A 202 5.54 24.65 13.58
N THR A 203 5.23 24.28 12.33
CA THR A 203 6.18 24.31 11.22
C THR A 203 6.74 25.72 11.02
N ASN A 204 7.88 25.85 10.38
CA ASN A 204 8.50 27.12 10.06
C ASN A 204 7.54 28.03 9.26
N GLY A 205 6.85 27.45 8.27
CA GLY A 205 5.83 28.15 7.49
C GLY A 205 4.67 28.66 8.34
N LEU A 206 4.13 27.83 9.23
CA LEU A 206 3.04 28.23 10.14
C LEU A 206 3.52 29.25 11.17
N ARG A 207 4.71 29.08 11.75
CA ARG A 207 5.32 30.01 12.69
C ARG A 207 5.43 31.42 12.09
N LYS A 208 5.99 31.53 10.88
CA LYS A 208 6.11 32.80 10.16
C LYS A 208 4.76 33.42 9.84
N LEU A 209 3.78 32.61 9.41
CA LEU A 209 2.41 33.06 9.18
C LEU A 209 1.79 33.68 10.44
N LEU A 210 1.89 32.98 11.57
CA LEU A 210 1.32 33.44 12.84
C LEU A 210 2.06 34.68 13.37
N ALA A 211 3.39 34.72 13.27
CA ALA A 211 4.19 35.87 13.68
C ALA A 211 3.86 37.13 12.84
N GLY A 212 3.78 36.99 11.51
CA GLY A 212 3.38 38.06 10.61
C GLY A 212 1.95 38.54 10.86
N ALA A 213 1.03 37.62 11.17
CA ALA A 213 -0.34 37.95 11.52
C ALA A 213 -0.44 38.73 12.84
N LEU A 214 0.35 38.35 13.85
CA LEU A 214 0.45 39.07 15.11
C LEU A 214 0.93 40.50 14.89
N GLN A 215 2.02 40.69 14.13
CA GLN A 215 2.54 42.01 13.77
C GLN A 215 1.51 42.86 13.01
N ARG A 216 0.77 42.23 12.07
CA ARG A 216 -0.27 42.91 11.30
C ARG A 216 -1.40 43.43 12.16
N LEU A 217 -1.95 42.59 13.02
CA LEU A 217 -3.11 42.97 13.81
C LEU A 217 -2.75 43.85 15.02
N ASP A 218 -1.49 43.82 15.48
CA ASP A 218 -0.94 44.76 16.45
C ASP A 218 -0.58 46.13 15.82
N GLY A 219 -0.50 46.21 14.48
CA GLY A 219 -0.17 47.43 13.75
C GLY A 219 1.34 47.74 13.71
N SER A 220 2.18 46.80 14.12
CA SER A 220 3.65 46.94 14.18
C SER A 220 4.37 46.53 12.89
N GLY A 221 3.65 45.98 11.90
CA GLY A 221 4.20 45.59 10.60
C GLY A 221 3.41 44.44 9.98
N GLY A 222 4.02 43.63 9.12
CA GLY A 222 3.39 42.42 8.57
C GLY A 222 2.54 42.63 7.32
N ASP A 223 2.37 41.54 6.57
CA ASP A 223 1.72 41.54 5.27
C ASP A 223 0.19 41.67 5.40
N PRO A 224 -0.47 42.50 4.57
CA PRO A 224 -1.92 42.68 4.62
C PRO A 224 -2.70 41.50 4.06
N ILE A 225 -2.06 40.73 3.17
CA ILE A 225 -2.69 39.66 2.39
C ILE A 225 -1.73 38.47 2.36
N VAL A 226 -2.27 37.29 2.65
CA VAL A 226 -1.54 36.02 2.55
C VAL A 226 -2.34 35.03 1.73
N ASP A 227 -1.72 34.50 0.67
CA ASP A 227 -2.24 33.35 -0.09
C ASP A 227 -1.62 32.07 0.46
N LEU A 228 -2.48 31.17 0.94
CA LEU A 228 -2.08 29.83 1.36
C LEU A 228 -2.07 28.91 0.14
N GLN A 229 -0.94 28.93 -0.56
CA GLN A 229 -0.65 27.98 -1.63
C GLN A 229 -0.11 26.68 -1.03
N THR A 230 -0.78 25.56 -1.25
CA THR A 230 -0.21 24.25 -0.91
C THR A 230 0.07 23.43 -2.15
N ASN A 231 1.35 23.07 -2.35
CA ASN A 231 1.76 21.97 -3.21
C ASN A 231 1.47 20.59 -2.56
N PHE A 232 1.12 20.58 -1.27
CA PHE A 232 1.00 19.40 -0.42
C PHE A 232 -0.31 19.49 0.39
N GLY A 233 -1.27 18.60 0.09
CA GLY A 233 -2.57 18.60 0.75
C GLY A 233 -2.49 18.52 2.29
N GLY A 234 -3.38 19.25 2.95
CA GLY A 234 -3.66 19.11 4.40
C GLY A 234 -3.27 20.30 5.30
N GLY A 235 -2.65 21.37 4.79
CA GLY A 235 -2.18 22.50 5.61
C GLY A 235 -3.00 23.80 5.57
N LYS A 236 -3.83 24.02 4.54
CA LYS A 236 -4.54 25.30 4.29
C LYS A 236 -5.56 25.61 5.38
N THR A 237 -6.61 24.80 5.46
CA THR A 237 -7.68 24.93 6.47
C THR A 237 -7.13 24.84 7.90
N HIS A 238 -6.09 24.03 8.12
CA HIS A 238 -5.43 23.95 9.43
C HIS A 238 -4.72 25.26 9.82
N SER A 239 -4.05 25.94 8.87
CA SER A 239 -3.42 27.24 9.09
C SER A 239 -4.47 28.33 9.34
N LEU A 240 -5.59 28.29 8.60
CA LEU A 240 -6.72 29.19 8.86
C LEU A 240 -7.30 28.98 10.28
N LEU A 241 -7.43 27.73 10.74
CA LEU A 241 -7.87 27.43 12.10
C LEU A 241 -6.89 27.94 13.16
N ALA A 242 -5.58 27.83 12.93
CA ALA A 242 -4.58 28.36 13.84
C ALA A 242 -4.70 29.88 13.99
N LEU A 243 -4.89 30.61 12.88
CA LEU A 243 -5.17 32.04 12.90
C LEU A 243 -6.51 32.35 13.60
N TYR A 244 -7.56 31.60 13.28
CA TYR A 244 -8.88 31.77 13.88
C TYR A 244 -8.83 31.68 15.40
N HIS A 245 -8.12 30.68 15.94
CA HIS A 245 -7.96 30.48 17.38
C HIS A 245 -7.01 31.49 18.01
N LEU A 246 -5.91 31.86 17.33
CA LEU A 246 -4.95 32.84 17.84
C LEU A 246 -5.60 34.19 18.14
N PHE A 247 -6.54 34.62 17.30
CA PHE A 247 -7.25 35.90 17.44
C PHE A 247 -8.65 35.75 18.04
N SER A 248 -8.89 34.67 18.78
CA SER A 248 -10.19 34.38 19.41
C SER A 248 -10.44 35.06 20.76
N GLY A 249 -9.40 35.64 21.35
CA GLY A 249 -9.45 36.23 22.70
C GLY A 249 -9.33 35.21 23.83
N VAL A 250 -9.00 33.95 23.54
CA VAL A 250 -8.72 32.95 24.58
C VAL A 250 -7.43 33.24 25.35
N PRO A 251 -7.30 32.74 26.59
CA PRO A 251 -6.08 32.88 27.36
C PRO A 251 -4.86 32.27 26.64
N ILE A 252 -3.69 32.90 26.77
CA ILE A 252 -2.42 32.38 26.20
C ILE A 252 -2.11 30.97 26.70
N SER A 253 -2.54 30.62 27.91
CA SER A 253 -2.39 29.27 28.48
C SER A 253 -3.12 28.17 27.69
N ASP A 254 -4.09 28.54 26.86
CA ASP A 254 -4.81 27.64 25.97
C ASP A 254 -4.24 27.65 24.54
N LEU A 255 -3.20 28.44 24.27
CA LEU A 255 -2.45 28.45 23.01
C LEU A 255 -1.10 27.74 23.21
N VAL A 256 -1.15 26.46 23.57
CA VAL A 256 0.02 25.68 23.99
C VAL A 256 1.13 25.71 22.92
N GLY A 257 2.33 26.16 23.28
CA GLY A 257 3.48 26.19 22.39
C GLY A 257 3.58 27.43 21.49
N ILE A 258 2.72 28.44 21.69
CA ILE A 258 2.75 29.70 20.93
C ILE A 258 3.90 30.64 21.35
N GLU A 259 4.54 30.40 22.48
CA GLU A 259 5.56 31.28 23.08
C GLU A 259 6.68 31.65 22.10
N PRO A 260 7.28 30.70 21.34
CA PRO A 260 8.31 31.05 20.36
C PRO A 260 7.81 31.97 19.24
N VAL A 261 6.50 31.92 18.90
CA VAL A 261 5.88 32.78 17.89
C VAL A 261 5.69 34.19 18.43
N LEU A 262 5.25 34.30 19.70
CA LEU A 262 5.09 35.57 20.40
C LEU A 262 6.44 36.29 20.54
N ASP A 263 7.47 35.56 20.95
CA ASP A 263 8.84 36.08 21.08
C ASP A 263 9.40 36.57 19.72
N GLU A 264 9.21 35.78 18.65
CA GLU A 264 9.61 36.15 17.29
C GLU A 264 8.87 37.40 16.78
N ALA A 265 7.58 37.53 17.10
CA ALA A 265 6.78 38.67 16.73
C ALA A 265 7.06 39.92 17.58
N GLY A 266 7.71 39.77 18.73
CA GLY A 266 7.90 40.84 19.72
C GLY A 266 6.61 41.24 20.44
N ILE A 267 5.63 40.33 20.51
CA ILE A 267 4.27 40.61 21.02
C ILE A 267 4.02 39.76 22.26
N THR A 268 3.58 40.38 23.35
CA THR A 268 3.32 39.69 24.63
C THR A 268 1.98 38.96 24.66
N ARG A 269 0.98 39.47 23.92
CA ARG A 269 -0.35 38.87 23.85
C ARG A 269 -1.00 39.16 22.50
N PRO A 270 -1.66 38.18 21.86
CA PRO A 270 -2.47 38.43 20.67
C PRO A 270 -3.59 39.42 20.97
N ALA A 271 -3.87 40.33 20.04
CA ALA A 271 -5.04 41.20 20.11
C ALA A 271 -6.34 40.40 19.92
N LEU A 272 -7.44 40.83 20.53
CA LEU A 272 -8.77 40.36 20.14
C LEU A 272 -9.12 41.00 18.79
N ALA A 273 -9.42 40.18 17.77
CA ALA A 273 -9.79 40.68 16.45
C ALA A 273 -11.22 40.29 16.08
N GLN A 274 -11.90 41.15 15.33
CA GLN A 274 -13.12 40.78 14.62
C GLN A 274 -12.78 39.78 13.52
N ARG A 275 -13.50 38.66 13.44
CA ARG A 275 -13.17 37.55 12.55
C ARG A 275 -14.30 37.29 11.56
N ALA A 276 -14.00 37.37 10.28
CA ALA A 276 -14.88 36.90 9.22
C ALA A 276 -14.34 35.63 8.57
N VAL A 277 -15.21 34.66 8.35
CA VAL A 277 -14.94 33.34 7.78
C VAL A 277 -15.86 33.12 6.58
N LEU A 278 -15.27 33.04 5.39
CA LEU A 278 -15.96 32.79 4.13
C LEU A 278 -15.50 31.44 3.58
N VAL A 279 -16.41 30.46 3.49
CA VAL A 279 -16.08 29.10 3.03
C VAL A 279 -16.86 28.80 1.76
N GLY A 280 -16.14 28.56 0.66
CA GLY A 280 -16.73 28.58 -0.68
C GLY A 280 -17.68 27.43 -1.02
N TYR A 281 -17.59 26.30 -0.32
CA TYR A 281 -18.57 25.21 -0.44
C TYR A 281 -19.76 25.35 0.53
N GLU A 282 -19.66 26.21 1.55
CA GLU A 282 -20.77 26.50 2.47
C GLU A 282 -21.71 27.56 1.89
N LEU A 283 -21.14 28.57 1.23
CA LEU A 283 -21.88 29.68 0.66
C LEU A 283 -22.38 29.31 -0.75
N SER A 284 -23.68 29.48 -0.98
CA SER A 284 -24.31 29.24 -2.29
C SER A 284 -24.61 30.56 -2.98
N PRO A 285 -24.08 30.81 -4.19
CA PRO A 285 -24.35 32.05 -4.91
C PRO A 285 -25.82 32.19 -5.36
N GLY A 286 -26.58 31.08 -5.38
CA GLY A 286 -27.97 31.06 -5.83
C GLY A 286 -28.99 31.29 -4.71
N GLN A 287 -28.58 31.31 -3.44
CA GLN A 287 -29.50 31.28 -2.30
C GLN A 287 -29.17 32.38 -1.27
N PRO A 288 -30.02 33.42 -1.18
CA PRO A 288 -29.89 34.43 -0.12
C PRO A 288 -30.03 33.81 1.28
N ARG A 289 -29.25 34.29 2.24
CA ARG A 289 -29.28 33.83 3.63
C ARG A 289 -29.89 34.90 4.53
N THR A 290 -30.92 34.53 5.27
CA THR A 290 -31.47 35.40 6.32
C THR A 290 -30.69 35.19 7.61
N LYS A 291 -30.20 36.29 8.19
CA LYS A 291 -29.43 36.33 9.42
C LYS A 291 -30.31 36.48 10.66
N PRO A 292 -29.84 36.15 11.87
CA PRO A 292 -30.63 36.26 13.10
C PRO A 292 -31.19 37.66 13.39
N ASP A 293 -30.54 38.71 12.88
CA ASP A 293 -30.96 40.12 12.98
C ASP A 293 -31.90 40.56 11.85
N GLY A 294 -32.29 39.65 10.96
CA GLY A 294 -33.21 39.90 9.85
C GLY A 294 -32.55 40.40 8.57
N CYS A 295 -31.23 40.60 8.53
CA CYS A 295 -30.51 40.93 7.30
C CYS A 295 -30.61 39.79 6.29
N VAL A 296 -30.96 40.10 5.04
CA VAL A 296 -30.94 39.16 3.92
C VAL A 296 -29.66 39.40 3.12
N VAL A 297 -28.72 38.48 3.25
CA VAL A 297 -27.39 38.55 2.62
C VAL A 297 -27.38 37.72 1.35
N ASN A 298 -26.96 38.32 0.24
CA ASN A 298 -26.93 37.67 -1.07
C ASN A 298 -25.51 37.26 -1.50
N THR A 299 -24.48 37.98 -1.06
CA THR A 299 -23.13 37.97 -1.66
C THR A 299 -22.02 37.71 -0.63
N LEU A 300 -20.80 37.39 -1.11
CA LEU A 300 -19.62 37.23 -0.25
C LEU A 300 -19.26 38.50 0.53
N TRP A 301 -19.40 39.68 -0.09
CA TRP A 301 -19.10 40.95 0.57
C TRP A 301 -20.18 41.35 1.58
N GLY A 302 -21.45 41.04 1.31
CA GLY A 302 -22.53 41.17 2.29
C GLY A 302 -22.29 40.26 3.51
N GLU A 303 -21.86 39.02 3.27
CA GLU A 303 -21.52 38.07 4.32
C GLU A 303 -20.34 38.56 5.16
N LEU A 304 -19.27 39.02 4.50
CA LEU A 304 -18.09 39.62 5.13
C LEU A 304 -18.47 40.77 6.06
N ALA A 305 -19.22 41.75 5.54
CA ALA A 305 -19.57 42.94 6.29
C ALA A 305 -20.49 42.63 7.47
N TRP A 306 -21.43 41.71 7.29
CA TRP A 306 -22.30 41.25 8.36
C TRP A 306 -21.53 40.50 9.45
N GLN A 307 -20.56 39.64 9.10
CA GLN A 307 -19.78 38.93 10.12
C GLN A 307 -18.87 39.86 10.93
N LEU A 308 -18.33 40.93 10.33
CA LEU A 308 -17.43 41.86 11.01
C LEU A 308 -18.16 42.80 11.98
N LEU A 309 -19.31 43.36 11.59
CA LEU A 309 -20.01 44.42 12.35
C LEU A 309 -21.54 44.23 12.41
N GLY A 310 -22.06 43.06 12.08
CA GLY A 310 -23.49 42.77 12.06
C GLY A 310 -24.25 43.66 11.06
N ARG A 311 -25.43 44.13 11.49
CA ARG A 311 -26.30 45.00 10.70
C ARG A 311 -25.62 46.28 10.23
N ASP A 312 -24.78 46.89 11.05
CA ASP A 312 -24.12 48.16 10.74
C ASP A 312 -23.07 47.99 9.64
N GLY A 313 -22.32 46.89 9.68
CA GLY A 313 -21.42 46.51 8.59
C GLY A 313 -22.16 46.21 7.30
N PHE A 314 -23.23 45.40 7.38
CA PHE A 314 -24.05 45.08 6.22
C PHE A 314 -24.65 46.34 5.56
N ALA A 315 -25.04 47.34 6.35
CA ALA A 315 -25.61 48.60 5.83
C ALA A 315 -24.65 49.33 4.87
N LEU A 316 -23.32 49.26 5.11
CA LEU A 316 -22.32 49.88 4.24
C LEU A 316 -22.28 49.28 2.83
N VAL A 317 -22.63 47.99 2.71
CA VAL A 317 -22.57 47.23 1.45
C VAL A 317 -23.94 46.78 0.93
N ALA A 318 -25.03 47.20 1.57
CA ALA A 318 -26.37 46.66 1.33
C ALA A 318 -26.87 46.86 -0.11
N GLU A 319 -26.52 47.99 -0.74
CA GLU A 319 -26.88 48.24 -2.15
C GLU A 319 -26.05 47.37 -3.09
N SER A 320 -24.73 47.28 -2.87
CA SER A 320 -23.83 46.38 -3.61
C SER A 320 -24.27 44.91 -3.50
N ASP A 321 -24.66 44.47 -2.30
CA ASP A 321 -25.19 43.13 -2.04
C ASP A 321 -26.49 42.88 -2.81
N ARG A 322 -27.44 43.82 -2.78
CA ARG A 322 -28.73 43.70 -3.49
C ARG A 322 -28.56 43.64 -5.00
N GLN A 323 -27.63 44.41 -5.56
CA GLN A 323 -27.38 44.47 -7.01
C GLN A 323 -26.48 43.33 -7.50
N GLY A 324 -25.83 42.58 -6.60
CA GLY A 324 -24.84 41.56 -6.98
C GLY A 324 -23.59 42.16 -7.66
N VAL A 325 -23.24 43.41 -7.32
CA VAL A 325 -22.08 44.13 -7.86
C VAL A 325 -21.09 44.42 -6.73
N SER A 326 -19.79 44.21 -6.98
CA SER A 326 -18.74 44.44 -5.99
C SER A 326 -18.80 45.86 -5.39
N PRO A 327 -18.66 46.00 -4.06
CA PRO A 327 -18.39 47.30 -3.46
C PRO A 327 -17.00 47.80 -3.89
N GLY A 328 -16.81 49.11 -3.89
CA GLY A 328 -15.49 49.72 -4.11
C GLY A 328 -14.56 49.54 -2.91
N SER A 329 -13.25 49.64 -3.16
CA SER A 329 -12.22 49.50 -2.12
C SER A 329 -12.37 50.51 -0.97
N GLU A 330 -12.89 51.72 -1.24
CA GLU A 330 -13.07 52.74 -0.20
C GLU A 330 -14.15 52.35 0.83
N VAL A 331 -15.27 51.79 0.37
CA VAL A 331 -16.33 51.29 1.26
C VAL A 331 -15.81 50.13 2.12
N LEU A 332 -15.01 49.24 1.53
CA LEU A 332 -14.36 48.14 2.27
C LEU A 332 -13.32 48.67 3.27
N ARG A 333 -12.59 49.74 2.93
CA ARG A 333 -11.63 50.40 3.84
C ARG A 333 -12.34 51.01 5.05
N GLU A 334 -13.49 51.66 4.84
CA GLU A 334 -14.33 52.19 5.93
C GLU A 334 -14.81 51.05 6.85
N LEU A 335 -15.33 49.97 6.27
CA LEU A 335 -15.73 48.76 7.00
C LEU A 335 -14.57 48.19 7.83
N PHE A 336 -13.38 48.05 7.25
CA PHE A 336 -12.21 47.48 7.93
C PHE A 336 -11.67 48.39 9.02
N THR A 337 -11.69 49.70 8.81
CA THR A 337 -11.29 50.69 9.82
C THR A 337 -12.23 50.64 11.02
N ALA A 338 -13.54 50.50 10.79
CA ALA A 338 -14.52 50.37 11.86
C ALA A 338 -14.43 49.02 12.61
N ALA A 339 -14.00 47.96 11.93
CA ALA A 339 -13.85 46.62 12.51
C ALA A 339 -12.47 46.33 13.13
N ALA A 340 -11.49 47.22 12.97
CA ALA A 340 -10.09 46.97 13.33
C ALA A 340 -9.90 46.72 14.85
N PRO A 341 -9.01 45.77 15.24
CA PRO A 341 -8.28 44.83 14.38
C PRO A 341 -9.21 43.76 13.79
N CYS A 342 -9.03 43.41 12.51
CA CYS A 342 -9.88 42.43 11.84
C CYS A 342 -9.11 41.39 11.00
N LEU A 343 -9.58 40.14 11.10
CA LEU A 343 -9.05 38.97 10.41
C LEU A 343 -10.11 38.40 9.48
N ILE A 344 -9.76 38.28 8.20
CA ILE A 344 -10.65 37.77 7.15
C ILE A 344 -10.06 36.48 6.60
N LEU A 345 -10.75 35.37 6.82
CA LEU A 345 -10.33 34.03 6.39
C LEU A 345 -11.24 33.55 5.26
N ILE A 346 -10.66 33.23 4.11
CA ILE A 346 -11.39 32.77 2.92
C ILE A 346 -10.88 31.39 2.54
N ASP A 347 -11.70 30.36 2.81
CA ASP A 347 -11.41 28.98 2.44
C ASP A 347 -12.16 28.61 1.15
N GLU A 348 -11.48 27.89 0.26
CA GLU A 348 -12.02 27.36 -1.00
C GLU A 348 -12.73 28.41 -1.90
N TRP A 349 -12.18 29.63 -2.06
CA TRP A 349 -12.80 30.69 -2.88
C TRP A 349 -13.06 30.24 -4.33
N VAL A 350 -12.14 29.48 -4.93
CA VAL A 350 -12.31 28.92 -6.29
C VAL A 350 -13.58 28.05 -6.40
N VAL A 351 -13.94 27.31 -5.34
CA VAL A 351 -15.16 26.48 -5.31
C VAL A 351 -16.42 27.33 -5.35
N TYR A 352 -16.41 28.52 -4.74
CA TYR A 352 -17.51 29.48 -4.87
C TYR A 352 -17.54 30.09 -6.27
N ALA A 353 -16.41 30.65 -6.71
CA ALA A 353 -16.34 31.41 -7.96
C ALA A 353 -16.68 30.56 -9.20
N ARG A 354 -16.28 29.28 -9.24
CA ARG A 354 -16.57 28.40 -10.38
C ARG A 354 -18.06 28.17 -10.61
N GLN A 355 -18.89 28.29 -9.58
CA GLN A 355 -20.35 28.15 -9.70
C GLN A 355 -20.99 29.32 -10.45
N LEU A 356 -20.28 30.45 -10.56
CA LEU A 356 -20.72 31.64 -11.29
C LEU A 356 -20.20 31.68 -12.73
N TYR A 357 -19.31 30.77 -13.11
CA TYR A 357 -18.68 30.77 -14.42
C TYR A 357 -19.68 30.41 -15.52
N GLY A 358 -19.93 31.35 -16.45
CA GLY A 358 -20.92 31.18 -17.52
C GLY A 358 -22.39 31.24 -17.04
N VAL A 359 -22.64 31.60 -15.77
CA VAL A 359 -23.98 31.71 -15.19
C VAL A 359 -24.28 33.16 -14.84
N SER A 360 -25.49 33.63 -15.17
CA SER A 360 -25.93 35.00 -14.92
C SER A 360 -27.24 35.05 -14.13
N GLY A 361 -27.51 36.20 -13.51
CA GLY A 361 -28.76 36.45 -12.77
C GLY A 361 -28.85 35.80 -11.39
N LEU A 362 -27.73 35.30 -10.83
CA LEU A 362 -27.70 34.78 -9.47
C LEU A 362 -27.56 35.92 -8.44
N PRO A 363 -28.20 35.81 -7.25
CA PRO A 363 -28.10 36.80 -6.18
C PRO A 363 -26.65 37.08 -5.73
N GLY A 364 -25.78 36.07 -5.75
CA GLY A 364 -24.37 36.18 -5.37
C GLY A 364 -23.47 36.97 -6.32
N GLY A 365 -24.04 37.61 -7.33
CA GLY A 365 -23.34 38.40 -8.35
C GLY A 365 -22.76 37.55 -9.49
N SER A 366 -22.12 38.22 -10.45
CA SER A 366 -21.46 37.54 -11.58
C SER A 366 -20.05 37.04 -11.22
N PHE A 367 -19.49 36.21 -12.10
CA PHE A 367 -18.09 35.79 -12.03
C PHE A 367 -17.14 37.00 -11.98
N ASP A 368 -17.34 37.97 -12.88
CA ASP A 368 -16.53 39.19 -12.93
C ASP A 368 -16.72 40.07 -11.69
N ALA A 369 -17.94 40.18 -11.15
CA ALA A 369 -18.18 40.92 -9.90
C ALA A 369 -17.38 40.32 -8.73
N ASN A 370 -17.24 38.99 -8.68
CA ASN A 370 -16.43 38.33 -7.66
C ASN A 370 -14.93 38.59 -7.85
N LEU A 371 -14.44 38.69 -9.09
CA LEU A 371 -13.06 39.08 -9.38
C LEU A 371 -12.80 40.56 -9.03
N SER A 372 -13.75 41.46 -9.33
CA SER A 372 -13.70 42.85 -8.91
C SER A 372 -13.73 43.00 -7.39
N PHE A 373 -14.48 42.13 -6.69
CA PHE A 373 -14.48 42.07 -5.24
C PHE A 373 -13.13 41.63 -4.69
N ALA A 374 -12.50 40.60 -5.27
CA ALA A 374 -11.15 40.20 -4.88
C ALA A 374 -10.14 41.36 -5.00
N GLN A 375 -10.18 42.13 -6.09
CA GLN A 375 -9.32 43.31 -6.26
C GLN A 375 -9.61 44.39 -5.22
N SER A 376 -10.89 44.71 -5.01
CA SER A 376 -11.29 45.75 -4.06
C SER A 376 -10.95 45.36 -2.62
N LEU A 377 -11.12 44.08 -2.28
CA LEU A 377 -10.74 43.49 -0.99
C LEU A 377 -9.24 43.63 -0.73
N THR A 378 -8.40 43.26 -1.71
CA THR A 378 -6.94 43.33 -1.54
C THR A 378 -6.46 44.78 -1.40
N GLU A 379 -6.98 45.71 -2.19
CA GLU A 379 -6.60 47.12 -2.08
C GLU A 379 -7.05 47.75 -0.74
N ALA A 380 -8.27 47.43 -0.29
CA ALA A 380 -8.79 47.90 0.99
C ALA A 380 -7.99 47.35 2.17
N ALA A 381 -7.63 46.06 2.16
CA ALA A 381 -6.81 45.44 3.21
C ALA A 381 -5.42 46.06 3.30
N LYS A 382 -4.80 46.37 2.15
CA LYS A 382 -3.51 47.07 2.08
C LYS A 382 -3.57 48.46 2.70
N ALA A 383 -4.64 49.20 2.41
CA ALA A 383 -4.86 50.55 2.94
C ALA A 383 -5.31 50.59 4.42
N SER A 384 -5.53 49.44 5.06
CA SER A 384 -6.07 49.32 6.43
C SER A 384 -5.05 48.63 7.37
N PRO A 385 -4.25 49.38 8.16
CA PRO A 385 -3.07 48.86 8.86
C PRO A 385 -3.25 47.66 9.80
N GLN A 386 -4.46 47.44 10.35
CA GLN A 386 -4.78 46.33 11.27
C GLN A 386 -5.79 45.36 10.66
N THR A 387 -5.69 45.15 9.35
CA THR A 387 -6.51 44.20 8.60
C THR A 387 -5.64 43.14 7.95
N LEU A 388 -5.99 41.89 8.16
CA LEU A 388 -5.34 40.74 7.55
C LEU A 388 -6.35 39.92 6.75
N VAL A 389 -6.07 39.71 5.46
CA VAL A 389 -6.82 38.80 4.59
C VAL A 389 -5.98 37.56 4.32
N VAL A 390 -6.52 36.39 4.63
CA VAL A 390 -5.88 35.10 4.32
C VAL A 390 -6.83 34.28 3.46
N ALA A 391 -6.39 33.93 2.26
CA ALA A 391 -7.19 33.17 1.31
C ALA A 391 -6.48 31.88 0.89
N THR A 392 -7.26 30.87 0.50
CA THR A 392 -6.74 29.62 -0.04
C THR A 392 -7.01 29.54 -1.54
N ILE A 393 -5.96 29.52 -2.34
CA ILE A 393 -6.05 29.34 -3.79
C ILE A 393 -5.39 28.00 -4.18
N PRO A 394 -6.05 27.13 -4.96
CA PRO A 394 -5.46 25.88 -5.43
C PRO A 394 -4.17 26.12 -6.21
N ALA A 395 -3.14 25.30 -5.95
CA ALA A 395 -1.85 25.40 -6.62
C ALA A 395 -1.77 24.59 -7.92
N SER A 396 -2.67 23.61 -8.12
CA SER A 396 -2.66 22.69 -9.25
C SER A 396 -4.01 22.60 -9.96
N ASP A 397 -3.98 22.33 -11.27
CA ASP A 397 -5.18 22.21 -12.11
C ASP A 397 -6.12 21.09 -11.65
N ALA A 398 -5.57 20.01 -11.05
CA ALA A 398 -6.34 18.87 -10.55
C ALA A 398 -7.34 19.24 -9.45
N GLU A 399 -7.06 20.29 -8.67
CA GLU A 399 -7.92 20.76 -7.57
C GLU A 399 -9.02 21.74 -8.04
N THR A 400 -8.91 22.27 -9.26
CA THR A 400 -9.77 23.39 -9.71
C THR A 400 -11.18 22.96 -10.12
N GLY A 401 -11.36 21.72 -10.60
CA GLY A 401 -12.67 21.14 -10.91
C GLY A 401 -13.34 21.75 -12.15
N GLY A 402 -12.72 21.56 -13.32
CA GLY A 402 -13.26 21.94 -14.63
C GLY A 402 -12.79 23.31 -15.13
N GLU A 403 -13.25 23.71 -16.31
CA GLU A 403 -12.80 24.93 -17.01
C GLU A 403 -13.01 26.21 -16.18
N GLY A 404 -14.21 26.37 -15.60
CA GLY A 404 -14.52 27.55 -14.77
C GLY A 404 -13.69 27.63 -13.49
N GLY A 405 -13.32 26.49 -12.90
CA GLY A 405 -12.42 26.45 -11.75
C GLY A 405 -11.00 26.85 -12.11
N ARG A 406 -10.50 26.38 -13.26
CA ARG A 406 -9.17 26.75 -13.76
C ARG A 406 -9.09 28.26 -14.05
N GLU A 407 -10.10 28.81 -14.70
CA GLU A 407 -10.16 30.25 -14.97
C GLU A 407 -10.23 31.07 -13.67
N ALA A 408 -11.06 30.65 -12.70
CA ALA A 408 -11.14 31.29 -11.39
C ALA A 408 -9.79 31.29 -10.67
N ALA A 409 -9.10 30.14 -10.63
CA ALA A 409 -7.80 30.01 -9.98
C ALA A 409 -6.76 30.93 -10.63
N VAL A 410 -6.66 30.94 -11.95
CA VAL A 410 -5.72 31.81 -12.69
C VAL A 410 -5.98 33.29 -12.40
N ARG A 411 -7.25 33.72 -12.44
CA ARG A 411 -7.63 35.12 -12.23
C ARG A 411 -7.39 35.57 -10.79
N LEU A 412 -7.82 34.78 -9.81
CA LEU A 412 -7.58 35.08 -8.39
C LEU A 412 -6.09 35.10 -8.07
N LYS A 413 -5.31 34.15 -8.59
CA LYS A 413 -3.85 34.12 -8.42
C LYS A 413 -3.17 35.37 -9.00
N ASN A 414 -3.63 35.88 -10.15
CA ASN A 414 -3.09 37.12 -10.71
C ASN A 414 -3.41 38.38 -9.87
N ILE A 415 -4.51 38.36 -9.12
CA ILE A 415 -4.91 39.45 -8.23
C ILE A 415 -4.07 39.40 -6.94
N PHE A 416 -3.96 38.23 -6.32
CA PHE A 416 -3.20 38.02 -5.07
C PHE A 416 -1.68 38.08 -5.28
N GLY A 417 -1.17 37.50 -6.38
CA GLY A 417 0.25 37.39 -6.71
C GLY A 417 1.00 38.71 -6.92
N ARG A 418 0.29 39.85 -7.00
CA ARG A 418 0.91 41.18 -7.07
C ARG A 418 1.26 41.77 -5.70
N ILE A 419 0.72 41.21 -4.63
CA ILE A 419 0.67 41.83 -3.30
C ILE A 419 1.09 40.84 -2.19
N GLU A 420 1.20 39.54 -2.49
CA GLU A 420 1.41 38.48 -1.50
C GLU A 420 2.86 38.26 -1.05
N SER A 421 2.99 37.72 0.17
CA SER A 421 4.20 37.06 0.67
C SER A 421 4.03 35.54 0.54
N PRO A 422 5.01 34.82 -0.03
CA PRO A 422 4.87 33.38 -0.28
C PRO A 422 4.90 32.59 1.04
N TRP A 423 3.78 31.99 1.41
CA TRP A 423 3.73 31.00 2.49
C TRP A 423 4.40 29.69 2.05
N ARG A 424 5.25 29.11 2.92
CA ARG A 424 5.98 27.88 2.63
C ARG A 424 5.29 26.67 3.27
N PRO A 425 4.97 25.60 2.51
CA PRO A 425 4.50 24.35 3.07
C PRO A 425 5.50 23.69 4.02
N ALA A 426 4.99 22.81 4.89
CA ALA A 426 5.82 21.96 5.74
C ALA A 426 6.76 21.10 4.89
N ASP A 427 8.01 20.96 5.31
CA ASP A 427 8.94 20.02 4.67
C ASP A 427 8.76 18.58 5.18
N ALA A 428 9.53 17.63 4.62
CA ALA A 428 9.43 16.22 4.97
C ALA A 428 9.80 15.94 6.44
N GLU A 429 10.77 16.67 7.00
CA GLU A 429 11.20 16.50 8.38
C GLU A 429 10.15 17.00 9.36
N GLU A 430 9.53 18.14 9.06
CA GLU A 430 8.38 18.67 9.80
C GLU A 430 7.15 17.75 9.70
N GLY A 431 7.00 17.05 8.58
CA GLY A 431 6.00 16.01 8.38
C GLY A 431 6.05 14.91 9.46
N PHE A 432 7.24 14.51 9.91
CA PHE A 432 7.41 13.47 10.93
C PHE A 432 6.82 13.88 12.27
N GLU A 433 7.05 15.12 12.69
CA GLU A 433 6.53 15.67 13.95
C GLU A 433 5.01 15.83 13.91
N ILE A 434 4.45 16.22 12.75
CA ILE A 434 3.00 16.30 12.56
C ILE A 434 2.36 14.92 12.75
N VAL A 435 2.89 13.90 12.07
CA VAL A 435 2.37 12.53 12.16
C VAL A 435 2.54 11.98 13.58
N ARG A 436 3.70 12.18 14.20
CA ARG A 436 3.96 11.72 15.57
C ARG A 436 2.97 12.30 16.57
N ARG A 437 2.75 13.62 16.57
CA ARG A 437 1.84 14.30 17.51
C ARG A 437 0.39 13.86 17.34
N ARG A 438 -0.01 13.56 16.10
CA ARG A 438 -1.35 13.07 15.77
C ARG A 438 -1.57 11.62 16.19
N LEU A 439 -0.55 10.77 16.13
CA LEU A 439 -0.68 9.35 16.42
C LEU A 439 -0.37 8.98 17.88
N PHE A 440 0.46 9.75 18.57
CA PHE A 440 0.97 9.42 19.89
C PHE A 440 0.75 10.53 20.92
N GLN A 441 0.61 10.13 22.18
CA GLN A 441 0.56 11.05 23.30
C GLN A 441 1.96 11.59 23.65
N PRO A 442 2.06 12.79 24.25
CA PRO A 442 3.32 13.29 24.78
C PRO A 442 3.92 12.37 25.84
N ILE A 443 5.25 12.20 25.83
CA ILE A 443 5.96 11.50 26.89
C ILE A 443 5.91 12.38 28.14
N SER A 444 5.28 11.90 29.22
CA SER A 444 5.03 12.68 30.43
C SER A 444 6.04 12.44 31.55
N GLN A 445 6.77 11.32 31.54
CA GLN A 445 7.69 10.94 32.62
C GLN A 445 9.17 11.10 32.21
N PRO A 446 10.02 11.76 33.02
CA PRO A 446 11.45 11.92 32.73
C PRO A 446 12.19 10.60 32.45
N SER A 447 11.84 9.52 33.15
CA SER A 447 12.44 8.19 32.97
C SER A 447 12.22 7.60 31.57
N LEU A 448 11.09 7.93 30.94
CA LEU A 448 10.77 7.45 29.59
C LEU A 448 11.58 8.20 28.52
N PHE A 449 11.95 9.46 28.75
CA PHE A 449 12.90 10.17 27.88
C PHE A 449 14.28 9.50 27.90
N THR A 450 14.77 9.11 29.08
CA THR A 450 16.04 8.37 29.19
C THR A 450 15.97 7.00 28.51
N ALA A 451 14.84 6.30 28.62
CA ALA A 451 14.63 5.02 27.93
C ALA A 451 14.65 5.20 26.40
N ARG A 452 13.94 6.20 25.87
CA ARG A 452 13.98 6.59 24.46
C ARG A 452 15.41 6.87 24.01
N ASP A 453 16.13 7.73 24.73
CA ASP A 453 17.48 8.16 24.34
C ASP A 453 18.48 6.99 24.36
N SER A 454 18.28 6.02 25.26
CA SER A 454 19.06 4.78 25.29
C SER A 454 18.79 3.90 24.07
N VAL A 455 17.54 3.79 23.62
CA VAL A 455 17.19 3.09 22.38
C VAL A 455 17.86 3.77 21.19
N VAL A 456 17.70 5.10 21.06
CA VAL A 456 18.29 5.86 19.95
C VAL A 456 19.81 5.69 19.92
N LYS A 457 20.48 5.86 21.07
CA LYS A 457 21.92 5.67 21.17
C LYS A 457 22.35 4.29 20.67
N THR A 458 21.64 3.24 21.05
CA THR A 458 21.99 1.87 20.66
C THR A 458 21.82 1.62 19.17
N PHE A 459 20.81 2.22 18.52
CA PHE A 459 20.69 2.22 17.05
C PHE A 459 21.86 2.96 16.39
N MET A 460 22.24 4.13 16.90
CA MET A 460 23.40 4.86 16.39
C MET A 460 24.71 4.08 16.54
N ASP A 461 24.89 3.38 17.66
CA ASP A 461 26.05 2.52 17.91
C ASP A 461 26.09 1.32 16.94
N LEU A 462 24.92 0.72 16.62
CA LEU A 462 24.80 -0.29 15.58
C LEU A 462 25.28 0.24 14.21
N TYR A 463 24.79 1.42 13.81
CA TYR A 463 25.16 2.02 12.51
C TYR A 463 26.64 2.41 12.45
N ARG A 464 27.20 2.95 13.53
CA ARG A 464 28.63 3.34 13.61
C ARG A 464 29.57 2.14 13.67
N SER A 465 29.17 1.04 14.30
CA SER A 465 30.01 -0.16 14.43
C SER A 465 30.08 -1.01 13.16
N GLN A 466 29.11 -0.89 12.25
CA GLN A 466 29.03 -1.67 11.01
C GLN A 466 28.82 -0.78 9.77
N PRO A 467 29.74 0.16 9.47
CA PRO A 467 29.53 1.21 8.46
C PRO A 467 29.43 0.69 7.01
N GLN A 468 29.86 -0.54 6.73
CA GLN A 468 29.75 -1.16 5.41
C GLN A 468 28.36 -1.76 5.15
N GLU A 469 27.58 -1.99 6.21
CA GLU A 469 26.29 -2.68 6.15
C GLU A 469 25.10 -1.73 5.97
N PHE A 470 25.29 -0.43 6.23
CA PHE A 470 24.23 0.59 6.27
C PHE A 470 24.59 1.81 5.41
N PRO A 471 23.60 2.63 4.99
CA PRO A 471 23.84 3.88 4.28
C PRO A 471 24.76 4.85 5.04
N GLY A 472 25.58 5.62 4.32
CA GLY A 472 26.64 6.43 4.93
C GLY A 472 26.16 7.60 5.80
N ASP A 473 24.95 8.10 5.57
CA ASP A 473 24.31 9.21 6.27
C ASP A 473 23.72 8.81 7.64
N CYS A 474 23.38 7.53 7.84
CA CYS A 474 22.70 7.09 9.06
C CYS A 474 23.57 7.13 10.34
N ARG A 475 24.89 7.27 10.19
CA ARG A 475 25.84 7.35 11.33
C ARG A 475 26.05 8.78 11.86
N GLU A 476 25.59 9.76 11.10
CA GLU A 476 25.81 11.18 11.39
C GLU A 476 24.91 11.69 12.53
N ALA A 477 25.34 12.78 13.18
CA ALA A 477 24.60 13.36 14.31
C ALA A 477 23.21 13.87 13.92
N GLU A 478 23.02 14.25 12.65
CA GLU A 478 21.73 14.68 12.11
C GLU A 478 20.71 13.53 12.09
N TYR A 479 21.12 12.33 11.69
CA TYR A 479 20.26 11.16 11.70
C TYR A 479 19.80 10.80 13.12
N GLU A 480 20.68 10.94 14.11
CA GLU A 480 20.32 10.77 15.53
C GLU A 480 19.20 11.73 15.97
N ARG A 481 19.27 12.99 15.53
CA ARG A 481 18.21 13.98 15.82
C ARG A 481 16.90 13.59 15.14
N ARG A 482 16.95 13.11 13.89
CA ARG A 482 15.78 12.62 13.15
C ARG A 482 15.11 11.44 13.87
N ILE A 483 15.87 10.47 14.38
CA ILE A 483 15.30 9.36 15.17
C ILE A 483 14.63 9.89 16.45
N LYS A 484 15.25 10.83 17.17
CA LYS A 484 14.66 11.40 18.41
C LYS A 484 13.34 12.14 18.13
N ALA A 485 13.28 12.89 17.04
CA ALA A 485 12.11 13.66 16.62
C ALA A 485 10.96 12.74 16.13
N ALA A 486 11.29 11.68 15.39
CA ALA A 486 10.32 10.75 14.82
C ALA A 486 9.86 9.64 15.78
N TYR A 487 10.52 9.46 16.92
CA TYR A 487 10.25 8.36 17.86
C TYR A 487 8.75 8.25 18.24
N PRO A 488 8.13 7.06 18.13
CA PRO A 488 8.74 5.73 17.99
C PRO A 488 8.91 5.22 16.55
N ILE A 489 8.72 6.07 15.53
CA ILE A 489 8.80 5.67 14.13
C ILE A 489 10.24 5.86 13.63
N HIS A 490 10.77 4.85 12.93
CA HIS A 490 12.11 4.96 12.35
C HIS A 490 12.11 5.88 11.11
N PRO A 491 13.10 6.77 10.93
CA PRO A 491 13.14 7.72 9.80
C PRO A 491 13.02 7.05 8.42
N GLU A 492 13.64 5.87 8.24
CA GLU A 492 13.54 5.10 6.99
C GLU A 492 12.09 4.80 6.57
N LEU A 493 11.19 4.49 7.51
CA LEU A 493 9.77 4.23 7.21
C LEU A 493 9.12 5.49 6.64
N PHE A 494 9.38 6.64 7.24
CA PHE A 494 8.86 7.87 6.72
C PHE A 494 9.47 8.28 5.39
N ASP A 495 10.77 8.07 5.19
CA ASP A 495 11.44 8.38 3.92
C ASP A 495 10.80 7.58 2.78
N ARG A 496 10.44 6.31 3.00
CA ARG A 496 9.63 5.55 2.02
C ARG A 496 8.28 6.20 1.78
N LEU A 497 7.52 6.50 2.82
CA LEU A 497 6.16 7.04 2.71
C LEU A 497 6.10 8.44 2.07
N TYR A 498 7.06 9.32 2.38
CA TYR A 498 7.07 10.68 1.87
C TYR A 498 7.81 10.83 0.54
N ASN A 499 8.88 10.08 0.28
CA ASN A 499 9.60 10.22 -0.99
C ASN A 499 9.00 9.32 -2.07
N ASP A 500 8.67 8.08 -1.73
CA ASP A 500 8.19 7.09 -2.72
C ASP A 500 6.67 7.13 -2.85
N TRP A 501 5.93 6.94 -1.76
CA TRP A 501 4.46 6.83 -1.81
C TRP A 501 3.76 8.15 -2.15
N SER A 502 4.32 9.29 -1.74
CA SER A 502 3.75 10.62 -2.04
C SER A 502 3.84 11.01 -3.53
N SER A 503 4.63 10.28 -4.32
CA SER A 503 4.71 10.46 -5.77
C SER A 503 3.44 9.96 -6.49
N ILE A 504 2.65 9.09 -5.85
CA ILE A 504 1.39 8.59 -6.39
C ILE A 504 0.34 9.72 -6.34
N GLU A 505 -0.15 10.17 -7.49
CA GLU A 505 -1.07 11.31 -7.61
C GLU A 505 -2.35 11.16 -6.78
N LYS A 506 -2.91 9.93 -6.72
CA LYS A 506 -4.10 9.62 -5.92
C LYS A 506 -3.83 9.50 -4.42
N PHE A 507 -2.57 9.33 -4.02
CA PHE A 507 -2.19 9.18 -2.62
C PHE A 507 -2.18 10.57 -1.97
N GLN A 508 -3.18 10.82 -1.12
CA GLN A 508 -3.37 12.10 -0.43
C GLN A 508 -2.25 12.34 0.60
N ARG A 509 -1.03 12.66 0.15
CA ARG A 509 0.26 12.69 0.87
C ARG A 509 0.16 12.66 2.40
N THR A 510 -0.32 13.72 3.06
CA THR A 510 -0.38 13.78 4.53
C THR A 510 -1.51 12.92 5.14
N ARG A 511 -2.71 12.95 4.55
CA ARG A 511 -3.88 12.20 5.04
C ARG A 511 -3.76 10.70 4.78
N GLY A 512 -3.20 10.30 3.64
CA GLY A 512 -2.90 8.92 3.28
C GLY A 512 -1.88 8.31 4.24
N VAL A 513 -0.78 9.02 4.54
CA VAL A 513 0.20 8.59 5.55
C VAL A 513 -0.43 8.46 6.93
N LEU A 514 -1.19 9.46 7.40
CA LEU A 514 -1.84 9.39 8.71
C LEU A 514 -2.79 8.19 8.82
N ARG A 515 -3.60 7.93 7.79
CA ARG A 515 -4.51 6.78 7.75
C ARG A 515 -3.78 5.45 7.82
N LEU A 516 -2.77 5.27 6.96
CA LEU A 516 -1.97 4.06 6.93
C LEU A 516 -1.28 3.86 8.29
N MET A 517 -0.62 4.89 8.81
CA MET A 517 0.11 4.79 10.07
C MET A 517 -0.81 4.60 11.28
N ALA A 518 -2.02 5.16 11.29
CA ALA A 518 -3.01 4.86 12.32
C ALA A 518 -3.39 3.38 12.31
N ALA A 519 -3.64 2.80 11.12
CA ALA A 519 -3.92 1.37 10.97
C ALA A 519 -2.73 0.49 11.42
N VAL A 520 -1.51 0.87 11.04
CA VAL A 520 -0.27 0.18 11.43
C VAL A 520 -0.08 0.23 12.94
N VAL A 521 -0.12 1.42 13.56
CA VAL A 521 0.11 1.61 15.00
C VAL A 521 -0.96 0.87 15.81
N HIS A 522 -2.23 0.97 15.42
CA HIS A 522 -3.32 0.23 16.05
C HIS A 522 -3.05 -1.28 16.01
N THR A 523 -2.72 -1.82 14.84
CA THR A 523 -2.45 -3.25 14.66
C THR A 523 -1.24 -3.71 15.49
N LEU A 524 -0.16 -2.93 15.51
CA LEU A 524 1.03 -3.24 16.32
C LEU A 524 0.73 -3.16 17.82
N TRP A 525 -0.08 -2.20 18.24
CA TRP A 525 -0.52 -2.05 19.63
C TRP A 525 -1.36 -3.25 20.09
N GLU A 526 -2.34 -3.68 19.29
CA GLU A 526 -3.15 -4.86 19.57
C GLU A 526 -2.32 -6.16 19.60
N ARG A 527 -1.34 -6.28 18.70
CA ARG A 527 -0.42 -7.43 18.62
C ARG A 527 0.66 -7.42 19.70
N GLN A 528 0.68 -6.42 20.59
CA GLN A 528 1.68 -6.26 21.64
C GLN A 528 3.11 -6.21 21.12
N ASP A 529 3.33 -5.54 19.99
CA ASP A 529 4.63 -5.48 19.30
C ASP A 529 5.79 -5.08 20.23
N ALA A 530 6.83 -5.91 20.26
CA ALA A 530 7.96 -5.76 21.18
C ALA A 530 9.20 -5.10 20.55
N SER A 531 9.07 -4.54 19.33
CA SER A 531 10.18 -3.85 18.68
C SER A 531 10.59 -2.58 19.41
N LEU A 532 11.84 -2.16 19.21
CA LEU A 532 12.38 -0.93 19.81
C LEU A 532 11.90 0.34 19.10
N LEU A 533 11.68 0.24 17.78
CA LEU A 533 11.16 1.28 16.89
C LEU A 533 10.22 0.62 15.86
N ILE A 534 9.32 1.40 15.28
CA ILE A 534 8.49 0.98 14.15
C ILE A 534 9.30 1.20 12.87
N LEU A 535 9.90 0.12 12.36
CA LEU A 535 10.67 0.08 11.11
C LEU A 535 9.77 -0.23 9.90
N PRO A 536 10.24 -0.03 8.65
CA PRO A 536 9.55 -0.54 7.45
C PRO A 536 9.14 -2.01 7.57
N ALA A 537 10.01 -2.86 8.13
CA ALA A 537 9.74 -4.26 8.36
C ALA A 537 8.59 -4.56 9.33
N ASN A 538 8.25 -3.63 10.23
CA ASN A 538 7.18 -3.82 11.21
C ASN A 538 5.78 -3.63 10.59
N VAL A 539 5.66 -2.95 9.45
CA VAL A 539 4.36 -2.69 8.80
C VAL A 539 3.63 -4.03 8.58
N PRO A 540 2.47 -4.28 9.22
CA PRO A 540 1.78 -5.57 9.17
C PRO A 540 0.94 -5.67 7.89
N ILE A 541 1.60 -5.87 6.75
CA ILE A 541 0.97 -5.96 5.42
C ILE A 541 -0.02 -7.13 5.33
N ASP A 542 0.14 -8.15 6.18
CA ASP A 542 -0.79 -9.27 6.36
C ASP A 542 -2.18 -8.88 6.89
N GLU A 543 -2.29 -7.72 7.54
CA GLU A 543 -3.55 -7.21 8.09
C GLU A 543 -4.36 -6.51 6.99
N SER A 544 -5.66 -6.80 6.94
CA SER A 544 -6.52 -6.41 5.83
C SER A 544 -6.75 -4.89 5.71
N ARG A 545 -6.88 -4.15 6.83
CA ARG A 545 -6.98 -2.68 6.81
C ARG A 545 -5.67 -2.05 6.33
N VAL A 546 -4.52 -2.54 6.78
CA VAL A 546 -3.21 -2.05 6.34
C VAL A 546 -3.00 -2.34 4.85
N GLN A 547 -3.28 -3.56 4.41
CA GLN A 547 -3.21 -3.95 2.99
C GLN A 547 -4.14 -3.09 2.12
N PHE A 548 -5.35 -2.80 2.60
CA PHE A 548 -6.30 -1.95 1.89
C PHE A 548 -5.77 -0.51 1.72
N GLU A 549 -5.21 0.10 2.77
CA GLU A 549 -4.65 1.45 2.66
C GLU A 549 -3.40 1.51 1.76
N LEU A 550 -2.61 0.43 1.69
CA LEU A 550 -1.48 0.32 0.76
C LEU A 550 -1.93 0.13 -0.69
N THR A 551 -2.94 -0.70 -0.96
CA THR A 551 -3.28 -1.09 -2.35
C THR A 551 -4.30 -0.19 -3.05
N ARG A 552 -5.21 0.46 -2.31
CA ARG A 552 -6.30 1.30 -2.86
C ARG A 552 -5.88 2.44 -3.79
N TYR A 553 -4.64 2.91 -3.67
CA TYR A 553 -4.11 4.04 -4.44
C TYR A 553 -3.27 3.58 -5.64
N MET A 554 -3.01 2.27 -5.73
CA MET A 554 -2.18 1.67 -6.77
C MET A 554 -3.04 1.34 -8.00
N GLU A 555 -2.46 1.50 -9.19
CA GLU A 555 -3.15 1.17 -10.45
C GLU A 555 -3.22 -0.34 -10.70
N ASP A 556 -2.15 -1.05 -10.36
CA ASP A 556 -2.02 -2.50 -10.58
C ASP A 556 -2.55 -3.32 -9.39
N ASN A 557 -2.97 -4.56 -9.66
CA ASN A 557 -3.39 -5.48 -8.62
C ASN A 557 -2.18 -6.09 -7.87
N TRP A 558 -1.82 -5.50 -6.73
CA TRP A 558 -0.72 -5.96 -5.88
C TRP A 558 -1.07 -7.09 -4.92
N VAL A 559 -2.35 -7.41 -4.74
CA VAL A 559 -2.80 -8.44 -3.77
C VAL A 559 -2.14 -9.80 -4.04
N PRO A 560 -2.06 -10.32 -5.29
CA PRO A 560 -1.40 -11.60 -5.56
C PRO A 560 0.10 -11.60 -5.23
N VAL A 561 0.78 -10.47 -5.45
CA VAL A 561 2.21 -10.30 -5.11
C VAL A 561 2.37 -10.37 -3.59
N ILE A 562 1.52 -9.64 -2.86
CA ILE A 562 1.55 -9.62 -1.40
C ILE A 562 1.29 -11.00 -0.83
N GLU A 563 0.25 -11.68 -1.31
CA GLU A 563 -0.14 -13.01 -0.82
C GLU A 563 0.95 -14.06 -1.07
N LYS A 564 1.63 -14.00 -2.21
CA LYS A 564 2.60 -15.01 -2.61
C LYS A 564 4.01 -14.74 -2.09
N ASP A 565 4.53 -13.52 -2.25
CA ASP A 565 5.96 -13.24 -2.09
C ASP A 565 6.28 -12.20 -1.00
N VAL A 566 5.29 -11.55 -0.38
CA VAL A 566 5.54 -10.51 0.64
C VAL A 566 5.09 -10.93 2.03
N ASP A 567 3.79 -11.12 2.25
CA ASP A 567 3.24 -11.20 3.60
C ASP A 567 1.89 -11.94 3.72
N GLY A 568 1.54 -12.75 2.73
CA GLY A 568 0.37 -13.63 2.82
C GLY A 568 0.52 -14.77 3.84
N PRO A 569 -0.60 -15.43 4.20
CA PRO A 569 -0.62 -16.51 5.19
C PRO A 569 0.15 -17.76 4.76
N HIS A 570 0.38 -17.94 3.45
CA HIS A 570 1.18 -19.02 2.86
C HIS A 570 2.32 -18.48 1.99
N SER A 571 2.74 -17.24 2.27
CA SER A 571 3.76 -16.57 1.48
C SER A 571 5.12 -17.25 1.59
N LEU A 572 5.92 -17.10 0.53
CA LEU A 572 7.29 -17.62 0.48
C LEU A 572 8.15 -17.17 1.67
N PRO A 573 8.15 -15.89 2.10
CA PRO A 573 8.96 -15.46 3.24
C PRO A 573 8.64 -16.22 4.53
N LEU A 574 7.34 -16.42 4.81
CA LEU A 574 6.89 -17.16 6.00
C LEU A 574 7.32 -18.63 5.95
N ARG A 575 7.26 -19.26 4.76
CA ARG A 575 7.72 -20.63 4.57
C ARG A 575 9.22 -20.77 4.81
N ILE A 576 10.04 -19.89 4.23
CA ILE A 576 11.50 -19.92 4.41
C ILE A 576 11.86 -19.71 5.88
N ASP A 577 11.22 -18.76 6.56
CA ASP A 577 11.42 -18.49 7.99
C ASP A 577 11.04 -19.72 8.85
N ARG A 578 9.94 -20.40 8.52
CA ARG A 578 9.50 -21.63 9.23
C ARG A 578 10.48 -22.79 9.03
N ASP A 579 11.00 -22.96 7.81
CA ASP A 579 11.89 -24.06 7.46
C ASP A 579 13.33 -23.84 7.98
N ASN A 580 13.69 -22.61 8.36
CA ASN A 580 15.04 -22.25 8.81
C ASN A 580 15.01 -21.58 10.19
N PRO A 581 15.32 -22.30 11.29
CA PRO A 581 15.23 -21.78 12.66
C PRO A 581 15.99 -20.47 12.92
N ASN A 582 17.15 -20.29 12.30
CA ASN A 582 17.96 -19.06 12.44
C ASN A 582 17.29 -17.82 11.82
N LEU A 583 16.56 -18.00 10.71
CA LEU A 583 15.80 -16.93 10.05
C LEU A 583 14.47 -16.71 10.78
N GLY A 584 13.78 -17.82 11.09
CA GLY A 584 12.50 -17.83 11.80
C GLY A 584 12.54 -17.16 13.16
N ARG A 585 13.67 -17.26 13.89
CA ARG A 585 13.89 -16.55 15.15
C ARG A 585 13.57 -15.05 15.07
N TYR A 586 13.87 -14.40 13.93
CA TYR A 586 13.62 -12.97 13.74
C TYR A 586 12.52 -12.69 12.72
N SER A 587 11.93 -13.72 12.10
CA SER A 587 11.13 -13.60 10.88
C SER A 587 11.89 -12.81 9.78
N ALA A 588 13.16 -13.16 9.58
CA ALA A 588 14.08 -12.37 8.77
C ALA A 588 13.62 -12.22 7.31
N CYS A 589 13.14 -13.29 6.68
CA CYS A 589 12.61 -13.21 5.31
C CYS A 589 11.37 -12.32 5.26
N ARG A 590 10.43 -12.49 6.20
CA ARG A 590 9.21 -11.67 6.25
C ARG A 590 9.51 -10.18 6.39
N ARG A 591 10.45 -9.81 7.27
CA ARG A 591 10.90 -8.42 7.46
C ARG A 591 11.55 -7.84 6.20
N VAL A 592 12.42 -8.61 5.54
CA VAL A 592 13.07 -8.21 4.28
C VAL A 592 12.02 -7.97 3.20
N ALA A 593 11.08 -8.89 3.03
CA ALA A 593 10.05 -8.80 2.00
C ALA A 593 9.16 -7.57 2.19
N ARG A 594 8.70 -7.30 3.43
CA ARG A 594 7.92 -6.09 3.77
C ARG A 594 8.66 -4.80 3.45
N THR A 595 9.94 -4.73 3.82
CA THR A 595 10.79 -3.56 3.56
C THR A 595 10.97 -3.29 2.07
N ILE A 596 11.28 -4.33 1.28
CA ILE A 596 11.43 -4.18 -0.17
C ILE A 596 10.10 -3.75 -0.79
N TYR A 597 8.97 -4.37 -0.41
CA TYR A 597 7.66 -3.98 -0.93
C TYR A 597 7.39 -2.49 -0.67
N LEU A 598 7.57 -2.04 0.57
CA LEU A 598 7.30 -0.65 0.93
C LEU A 598 8.20 0.34 0.16
N GLY A 599 9.46 -0.02 -0.10
CA GLY A 599 10.40 0.83 -0.84
C GLY A 599 10.37 0.68 -2.37
N SER A 600 9.53 -0.20 -2.93
CA SER A 600 9.48 -0.43 -4.38
C SER A 600 8.11 -0.31 -5.02
N ALA A 601 7.04 -0.68 -4.32
CA ALA A 601 5.70 -0.75 -4.89
C ALA A 601 5.19 0.58 -5.50
N PRO A 602 5.44 1.78 -4.92
CA PRO A 602 5.02 3.06 -5.51
C PRO A 602 5.73 3.43 -6.82
N ASN A 603 6.93 2.89 -7.03
CA ASN A 603 7.88 3.37 -8.04
C ASN A 603 7.85 2.49 -9.31
N SER A 604 6.74 1.83 -9.63
CA SER A 604 6.63 0.88 -10.76
C SER A 604 7.16 1.41 -12.09
N ARG A 605 7.05 2.74 -12.31
CA ARG A 605 7.44 3.43 -13.56
C ARG A 605 8.78 4.18 -13.49
N ASN A 606 9.48 4.17 -12.35
CA ASN A 606 10.70 4.96 -12.15
C ASN A 606 11.96 4.18 -12.61
N PRO A 607 12.89 4.76 -13.39
CA PRO A 607 14.12 4.09 -13.81
C PRO A 607 15.05 3.69 -12.64
N ASN A 608 15.01 4.37 -11.50
CA ASN A 608 15.80 4.03 -10.30
C ASN A 608 14.96 3.28 -9.23
N LYS A 609 14.13 2.33 -9.66
CA LYS A 609 13.27 1.56 -8.74
C LYS A 609 14.06 0.63 -7.82
N GLY A 610 13.56 0.43 -6.60
CA GLY A 610 14.09 -0.54 -5.64
C GLY A 610 15.10 -0.01 -4.63
N LEU A 611 15.40 -0.85 -3.65
CA LEU A 611 16.27 -0.58 -2.52
C LEU A 611 17.63 -1.26 -2.67
N THR A 612 18.69 -0.62 -2.17
CA THR A 612 19.99 -1.30 -2.02
C THR A 612 19.99 -2.26 -0.84
N GLU A 613 20.93 -3.21 -0.80
CA GLU A 613 21.05 -4.13 0.34
C GLU A 613 21.21 -3.38 1.69
N GLY A 614 21.97 -2.27 1.70
CA GLY A 614 22.11 -1.43 2.89
C GLY A 614 20.80 -0.77 3.34
N GLN A 615 19.97 -0.33 2.39
CA GLN A 615 18.64 0.22 2.69
C GLN A 615 17.67 -0.86 3.19
N VAL A 616 17.72 -2.07 2.62
CA VAL A 616 16.94 -3.22 3.11
C VAL A 616 17.33 -3.53 4.56
N LYS A 617 18.64 -3.58 4.87
CA LYS A 617 19.13 -3.82 6.25
C LYS A 617 18.69 -2.70 7.20
N LEU A 618 18.80 -1.43 6.78
CA LEU A 618 18.34 -0.28 7.56
C LEU A 618 16.85 -0.35 7.91
N GLY A 619 16.02 -0.90 7.00
CA GLY A 619 14.60 -1.07 7.23
C GLY A 619 14.20 -2.31 8.05
N CYS A 620 15.14 -3.20 8.38
CA CYS A 620 14.85 -4.51 9.00
C CYS A 620 15.52 -4.77 10.34
N VAL A 621 16.78 -4.36 10.48
CA VAL A 621 17.66 -4.78 11.58
C VAL A 621 17.41 -3.93 12.82
N GLN A 622 17.31 -4.59 13.98
CA GLN A 622 17.28 -3.94 15.29
C GLN A 622 18.57 -4.21 16.08
N PRO A 623 18.95 -3.34 17.04
CA PRO A 623 20.01 -3.65 17.99
C PRO A 623 19.80 -4.99 18.70
N GLY A 624 20.86 -5.80 18.75
CA GLY A 624 20.85 -7.15 19.32
C GLY A 624 20.62 -8.27 18.31
N GLU A 625 20.28 -7.94 17.06
CA GLU A 625 20.09 -8.89 15.97
C GLU A 625 21.35 -8.97 15.07
N SER A 626 21.53 -10.11 14.39
CA SER A 626 22.67 -10.30 13.48
C SER A 626 22.34 -9.77 12.08
N VAL A 627 23.10 -8.77 11.61
CA VAL A 627 22.93 -8.18 10.26
C VAL A 627 23.07 -9.23 9.16
N ALA A 628 24.01 -10.18 9.31
CA ALA A 628 24.25 -11.23 8.33
C ALA A 628 23.03 -12.14 8.09
N THR A 629 22.17 -12.32 9.10
CA THR A 629 20.92 -13.09 8.97
C THR A 629 19.97 -12.47 7.94
N PHE A 630 19.92 -11.14 7.87
CA PHE A 630 19.08 -10.42 6.91
C PHE A 630 19.67 -10.43 5.50
N GLY A 631 21.00 -10.41 5.37
CA GLY A 631 21.67 -10.65 4.09
C GLY A 631 21.41 -12.06 3.54
N ASP A 632 21.40 -13.08 4.40
CA ASP A 632 21.04 -14.45 3.98
C ASP A 632 19.56 -14.55 3.56
N ALA A 633 18.66 -13.94 4.33
CA ALA A 633 17.24 -13.87 4.01
C ALA A 633 16.98 -13.20 2.65
N LEU A 634 17.67 -12.09 2.35
CA LEU A 634 17.58 -11.38 1.08
C LEU A 634 18.00 -12.23 -0.10
N ARG A 635 19.13 -12.94 0.00
CA ARG A 635 19.60 -13.85 -1.07
C ARG A 635 18.60 -14.96 -1.34
N ARG A 636 18.10 -15.63 -0.30
CA ARG A 636 17.12 -16.72 -0.45
C ARG A 636 15.81 -16.26 -1.09
N LEU A 637 15.35 -15.06 -0.75
CA LEU A 637 14.18 -14.45 -1.38
C LEU A 637 14.46 -14.11 -2.85
N SER A 638 15.62 -13.52 -3.15
CA SER A 638 16.03 -13.20 -4.54
C SER A 638 16.09 -14.44 -5.43
N ASP A 639 16.43 -15.60 -4.86
CA ASP A 639 16.52 -16.86 -5.61
C ASP A 639 15.16 -17.54 -5.83
N GLN A 640 14.18 -17.34 -4.95
CA GLN A 640 12.94 -18.13 -4.91
C GLN A 640 11.65 -17.34 -5.20
N ALA A 641 11.64 -16.03 -4.98
CA ALA A 641 10.43 -15.22 -5.14
C ALA A 641 10.03 -15.09 -6.61
N THR A 642 8.72 -15.11 -6.87
CA THR A 642 8.19 -14.99 -8.24
C THR A 642 8.28 -13.56 -8.75
N HIS A 643 8.07 -12.58 -7.88
CA HIS A 643 7.87 -11.17 -8.24
C HIS A 643 9.02 -10.26 -7.80
N LEU A 644 10.07 -10.80 -7.18
CA LEU A 644 11.24 -10.05 -6.75
C LEU A 644 12.28 -10.01 -7.87
N TYR A 645 12.81 -8.83 -8.12
CA TYR A 645 13.84 -8.57 -9.10
C TYR A 645 15.11 -8.06 -8.43
N LEU A 646 16.25 -8.36 -9.06
CA LEU A 646 17.57 -7.90 -8.68
C LEU A 646 18.29 -7.38 -9.92
N ASP A 647 18.74 -6.12 -9.87
CA ASP A 647 19.64 -5.51 -10.85
C ASP A 647 20.80 -4.80 -10.14
N GLY A 648 22.03 -5.20 -10.46
CA GLY A 648 23.23 -4.72 -9.79
C GLY A 648 23.15 -4.92 -8.27
N GLN A 649 22.88 -3.83 -7.55
CA GLN A 649 22.74 -3.82 -6.09
C GLN A 649 21.32 -3.46 -5.61
N ARG A 650 20.32 -3.38 -6.51
CA ARG A 650 18.96 -2.95 -6.19
C ARG A 650 17.95 -4.08 -6.29
N TYR A 651 17.04 -4.11 -5.32
CA TYR A 651 15.97 -5.09 -5.17
C TYR A 651 14.61 -4.42 -5.23
N TRP A 652 13.66 -4.96 -6.00
CA TRP A 652 12.30 -4.43 -6.08
C TRP A 652 11.26 -5.51 -6.39
N TYR A 653 10.03 -5.32 -5.91
CA TYR A 653 8.89 -6.12 -6.36
C TYR A 653 8.23 -5.47 -7.58
N ALA A 654 7.70 -6.29 -8.48
CA ALA A 654 6.82 -5.86 -9.55
C ALA A 654 5.64 -6.83 -9.71
N THR A 655 4.55 -6.38 -10.30
CA THR A 655 3.34 -7.20 -10.49
C THR A 655 3.52 -8.31 -11.52
N GLN A 656 4.51 -8.20 -12.40
CA GLN A 656 4.85 -9.23 -13.38
C GLN A 656 5.87 -10.23 -12.83
N PRO A 657 5.71 -11.54 -13.07
CA PRO A 657 6.70 -12.55 -12.72
C PRO A 657 8.08 -12.26 -13.30
N SER A 658 9.14 -12.51 -12.53
CA SER A 658 10.53 -12.32 -12.97
C SER A 658 10.91 -13.31 -14.09
N VAL A 659 11.82 -12.89 -14.96
CA VAL A 659 12.34 -13.76 -16.04
C VAL A 659 13.06 -14.99 -15.49
N THR A 660 13.65 -14.88 -14.29
CA THR A 660 14.24 -16.02 -13.56
C THR A 660 13.20 -17.07 -13.21
N ARG A 661 12.04 -16.65 -12.69
CA ARG A 661 10.97 -17.58 -12.37
C ARG A 661 10.40 -18.23 -13.63
N LEU A 662 10.20 -17.44 -14.69
CA LEU A 662 9.76 -17.94 -16.00
C LEU A 662 10.74 -18.97 -16.55
N ALA A 663 12.05 -18.74 -16.41
CA ALA A 663 13.08 -19.68 -16.84
C ALA A 663 13.00 -20.99 -16.06
N GLN A 664 12.80 -20.94 -14.74
CA GLN A 664 12.66 -22.12 -13.91
C GLN A 664 11.40 -22.95 -14.25
N ASP A 665 10.29 -22.28 -14.53
CA ASP A 665 9.05 -22.96 -14.98
C ASP A 665 9.25 -23.64 -16.33
N ARG A 666 9.81 -22.93 -17.32
CA ARG A 666 10.13 -23.51 -18.63
C ARG A 666 11.10 -24.68 -18.51
N ALA A 667 12.16 -24.55 -17.69
CA ALA A 667 13.13 -25.61 -17.46
C ALA A 667 12.50 -26.89 -16.88
N THR A 668 11.50 -26.75 -16.01
CA THR A 668 10.80 -27.88 -15.39
C THR A 668 9.83 -28.55 -16.37
N GLN A 669 9.27 -27.79 -17.30
CA GLN A 669 8.35 -28.28 -18.33
C GLN A 669 9.05 -28.93 -19.54
N LEU A 670 10.39 -28.87 -19.63
CA LEU A 670 11.13 -29.45 -20.75
C LEU A 670 11.17 -30.98 -20.70
N ASP A 671 10.66 -31.60 -21.76
CA ASP A 671 10.76 -33.03 -22.02
C ASP A 671 12.21 -33.49 -22.07
N GLU A 672 12.49 -34.66 -21.50
CA GLU A 672 13.86 -35.21 -21.47
C GLU A 672 14.43 -35.46 -22.87
N GLU A 673 13.60 -35.84 -23.84
CA GLU A 673 14.03 -36.09 -25.23
C GLU A 673 14.67 -34.84 -25.85
N LYS A 674 14.03 -33.66 -25.73
CA LYS A 674 14.58 -32.38 -26.21
C LYS A 674 15.91 -32.02 -25.55
N VAL A 675 16.06 -32.35 -24.26
CA VAL A 675 17.29 -32.11 -23.51
C VAL A 675 18.41 -33.00 -24.07
N LEU A 676 18.14 -34.27 -24.33
CA LEU A 676 19.13 -35.19 -24.90
C LEU A 676 19.48 -34.82 -26.35
N GLU A 677 18.51 -34.38 -27.16
CA GLU A 677 18.74 -33.89 -28.52
C GLU A 677 19.71 -32.70 -28.55
N GLU A 678 19.58 -31.76 -27.61
CA GLU A 678 20.51 -30.63 -27.51
C GLU A 678 21.92 -31.08 -27.08
N VAL A 679 22.03 -32.09 -26.20
CA VAL A 679 23.34 -32.70 -25.88
C VAL A 679 23.94 -33.36 -27.12
N GLU A 680 23.18 -34.16 -27.87
CA GLU A 680 23.62 -34.79 -29.11
C GLU A 680 24.08 -33.74 -30.14
N LYS A 681 23.30 -32.66 -30.31
CA LYS A 681 23.65 -31.54 -31.18
C LYS A 681 24.98 -30.90 -30.81
N ARG A 682 25.28 -30.73 -29.53
CA ARG A 682 26.58 -30.19 -29.08
C ARG A 682 27.73 -31.17 -29.29
N LEU A 683 27.50 -32.46 -29.03
CA LEU A 683 28.50 -33.49 -29.29
C LEU A 683 28.88 -33.59 -30.76
N ARG A 684 27.98 -33.28 -31.70
CA ARG A 684 28.28 -33.34 -33.14
C ARG A 684 29.46 -32.45 -33.55
N VAL A 685 29.78 -31.42 -32.78
CA VAL A 685 30.99 -30.59 -33.01
C VAL A 685 32.27 -31.44 -32.93
N GLU A 686 32.29 -32.49 -32.10
CA GLU A 686 33.42 -33.41 -31.95
C GLU A 686 33.69 -34.25 -33.20
N GLN A 687 32.74 -34.36 -34.13
CA GLN A 687 32.94 -35.08 -35.37
C GLN A 687 34.06 -34.47 -36.24
N GLY A 688 34.28 -33.16 -36.12
CA GLY A 688 35.39 -32.45 -36.77
C GLY A 688 36.74 -32.57 -36.04
N ASN A 689 36.73 -32.98 -34.77
CA ASN A 689 37.91 -33.00 -33.90
C ASN A 689 38.42 -34.43 -33.72
N ARG A 690 39.16 -34.95 -34.70
CA ARG A 690 39.53 -36.38 -34.71
C ARG A 690 40.62 -36.82 -33.73
N GLY A 691 41.38 -35.90 -33.14
CA GLY A 691 42.57 -36.26 -32.35
C GLY A 691 43.53 -37.14 -33.17
N ASP A 692 43.97 -38.26 -32.58
CA ASP A 692 44.78 -39.27 -33.26
C ASP A 692 43.96 -40.40 -33.92
N PHE A 693 42.63 -40.34 -33.86
CA PHE A 693 41.76 -41.34 -34.47
C PHE A 693 41.60 -41.12 -35.97
N ALA A 694 41.41 -42.20 -36.73
CA ALA A 694 41.14 -42.11 -38.16
C ALA A 694 39.78 -41.46 -38.44
N ARG A 695 38.79 -41.74 -37.59
CA ARG A 695 37.45 -41.14 -37.64
C ARG A 695 36.80 -41.12 -36.27
N VAL A 696 35.99 -40.08 -36.01
CA VAL A 696 35.10 -39.98 -34.86
C VAL A 696 33.66 -40.11 -35.34
N HIS A 697 32.93 -41.06 -34.77
CA HIS A 697 31.50 -41.26 -34.98
C HIS A 697 30.76 -40.77 -33.75
N VAL A 698 29.93 -39.75 -33.91
CA VAL A 698 29.20 -39.14 -32.79
C VAL A 698 27.75 -39.61 -32.81
N CYS A 699 27.29 -40.16 -31.69
CA CYS A 699 25.91 -40.59 -31.46
C CYS A 699 25.32 -41.41 -32.63
N PRO A 700 26.02 -42.46 -33.12
CA PRO A 700 25.54 -43.25 -34.24
C PRO A 700 24.17 -43.87 -33.93
N THR A 701 23.32 -44.03 -34.95
CA THR A 701 21.99 -44.61 -34.76
C THR A 701 22.09 -46.13 -34.65
N SER A 702 23.04 -46.72 -35.37
CA SER A 702 23.34 -48.15 -35.27
C SER A 702 24.79 -48.44 -35.68
N GLY A 703 25.24 -49.68 -35.45
CA GLY A 703 26.53 -50.17 -35.94
C GLY A 703 26.69 -50.15 -37.46
N ALA A 704 25.60 -49.96 -38.23
CA ALA A 704 25.65 -49.85 -39.70
C ALA A 704 26.35 -48.56 -40.17
N ASP A 705 26.26 -47.48 -39.37
CA ASP A 705 26.85 -46.16 -39.67
C ASP A 705 28.38 -46.17 -39.55
N ILE A 706 28.93 -47.22 -38.93
CA ILE A 706 30.36 -47.40 -38.69
C ILE A 706 30.89 -48.40 -39.72
N ALA A 707 31.73 -47.94 -40.66
CA ALA A 707 32.31 -48.85 -41.66
C ALA A 707 33.28 -49.88 -41.03
N ASP A 708 33.47 -51.01 -41.72
CA ASP A 708 34.26 -52.17 -41.28
C ASP A 708 35.26 -52.58 -42.37
N ASP A 709 36.01 -51.59 -42.86
CA ASP A 709 36.78 -51.65 -44.10
C ASP A 709 38.27 -51.32 -43.92
N GLU A 710 38.70 -50.95 -42.72
CA GLU A 710 40.06 -50.47 -42.44
C GLU A 710 40.61 -50.99 -41.11
N THR A 711 41.94 -51.11 -41.01
CA THR A 711 42.66 -51.46 -39.77
C THR A 711 42.89 -50.25 -38.85
N SER A 712 42.27 -49.11 -39.14
CA SER A 712 42.49 -47.84 -38.46
C SER A 712 41.54 -47.67 -37.27
N VAL A 713 42.03 -47.17 -36.13
CA VAL A 713 41.23 -47.02 -34.90
C VAL A 713 40.23 -45.87 -35.04
N ARG A 714 38.98 -46.11 -34.65
CA ARG A 714 37.85 -45.18 -34.72
C ARG A 714 37.26 -44.96 -33.32
N LEU A 715 36.97 -43.71 -32.98
CA LEU A 715 36.30 -43.35 -31.74
C LEU A 715 34.79 -43.24 -31.96
N ILE A 716 34.00 -43.84 -31.08
CA ILE A 716 32.55 -43.81 -31.09
C ILE A 716 32.09 -43.12 -29.81
N ILE A 717 31.58 -41.90 -29.93
CA ILE A 717 30.96 -41.19 -28.82
C ILE A 717 29.50 -41.66 -28.73
N LEU A 718 29.17 -42.38 -27.66
CA LEU A 718 27.86 -42.99 -27.48
C LEU A 718 26.77 -41.93 -27.21
N LYS A 719 25.53 -42.30 -27.50
CA LYS A 719 24.36 -41.46 -27.20
C LYS A 719 24.27 -41.16 -25.70
N PRO A 720 23.76 -39.99 -25.28
CA PRO A 720 23.84 -39.57 -23.88
C PRO A 720 23.17 -40.54 -22.90
N HIS A 721 22.07 -41.19 -23.28
CA HIS A 721 21.36 -42.16 -22.43
C HIS A 721 22.08 -43.52 -22.27
N LEU A 722 23.08 -43.80 -23.10
CA LEU A 722 23.92 -45.00 -23.03
C LEU A 722 25.05 -44.75 -22.03
N THR A 723 24.71 -44.76 -20.74
CA THR A 723 25.62 -44.39 -19.65
C THR A 723 26.43 -45.57 -19.12
N HIS A 724 27.55 -45.23 -18.47
CA HIS A 724 28.39 -46.15 -17.73
C HIS A 724 28.68 -45.64 -16.31
N ALA A 725 29.07 -46.55 -15.43
CA ALA A 725 29.53 -46.27 -14.07
C ALA A 725 30.63 -47.28 -13.72
N LEU A 726 31.53 -46.90 -12.80
CA LEU A 726 32.68 -47.71 -12.42
C LEU A 726 32.28 -49.16 -12.06
N ARG A 727 32.92 -50.13 -12.72
CA ARG A 727 32.73 -51.58 -12.57
C ARG A 727 31.33 -52.10 -12.90
N ASP A 728 30.52 -51.32 -13.61
CA ASP A 728 29.20 -51.76 -14.07
C ASP A 728 29.33 -52.59 -15.36
N GLN A 729 29.30 -53.91 -15.24
CA GLN A 729 29.47 -54.82 -16.37
C GLN A 729 28.25 -54.88 -17.31
N ASN A 730 27.06 -54.54 -16.82
CA ASN A 730 25.80 -54.59 -17.57
C ASN A 730 25.26 -53.18 -17.85
N SER A 731 26.15 -52.20 -18.01
CA SER A 731 25.73 -50.84 -18.31
C SER A 731 25.23 -50.74 -19.76
N LYS A 732 24.22 -49.89 -20.00
CA LYS A 732 23.71 -49.61 -21.35
C LYS A 732 24.80 -49.23 -22.34
N ALA A 733 25.84 -48.53 -21.89
CA ALA A 733 27.03 -48.24 -22.70
C ALA A 733 27.78 -49.50 -23.16
N LYS A 734 28.03 -50.46 -22.26
CA LYS A 734 28.74 -51.71 -22.58
C LYS A 734 27.87 -52.64 -23.44
N GLU A 735 26.56 -52.68 -23.20
CA GLU A 735 25.62 -53.40 -24.07
C GLU A 735 25.66 -52.87 -25.50
N ALA A 736 25.56 -51.55 -25.67
CA ALA A 736 25.65 -50.91 -26.98
C ALA A 736 27.04 -51.08 -27.63
N ALA A 737 28.12 -50.98 -26.85
CA ALA A 737 29.47 -51.21 -27.33
C ALA A 737 29.66 -52.66 -27.84
N ASN A 738 29.18 -53.64 -27.07
CA ASN A 738 29.21 -55.06 -27.45
C ASN A 738 28.42 -55.34 -28.74
N GLU A 739 27.24 -54.73 -28.88
CA GLU A 739 26.42 -54.85 -30.08
C GLU A 739 27.13 -54.26 -31.31
N MET A 740 27.62 -53.02 -31.22
CA MET A 740 28.32 -52.33 -32.31
C MET A 740 29.66 -52.96 -32.67
N MET A 741 30.33 -53.58 -31.69
CA MET A 741 31.54 -54.38 -31.88
C MET A 741 31.24 -55.71 -32.55
N SER A 742 30.13 -56.36 -32.23
CA SER A 742 29.78 -57.67 -32.80
C SER A 742 29.17 -57.56 -34.20
N LEU A 743 28.41 -56.49 -34.44
CA LEU A 743 27.55 -56.33 -35.62
C LEU A 743 27.77 -54.98 -36.32
N ARG A 744 27.84 -55.04 -37.65
CA ARG A 744 27.62 -53.92 -38.57
C ARG A 744 26.27 -54.12 -39.24
N GLY A 745 25.23 -53.45 -38.75
CA GLY A 745 23.85 -53.75 -39.15
C GLY A 745 23.53 -55.21 -38.84
N ASN A 746 23.21 -56.00 -39.86
CA ASN A 746 22.92 -57.43 -39.72
C ASN A 746 24.13 -58.36 -40.01
N THR A 747 25.31 -57.79 -40.26
CA THR A 747 26.53 -58.56 -40.60
C THR A 747 27.51 -58.59 -39.44
N ARG A 748 28.24 -59.70 -39.26
CA ARG A 748 29.29 -59.79 -38.22
C ARG A 748 30.47 -58.91 -38.59
N ARG A 749 30.98 -58.15 -37.62
CA ARG A 749 32.14 -57.27 -37.79
C ARG A 749 33.44 -58.06 -37.73
N GLY A 750 34.38 -57.74 -38.64
CA GLY A 750 35.71 -58.35 -38.74
C GLY A 750 36.76 -57.64 -37.89
N TYR A 751 36.79 -56.29 -37.92
CA TYR A 751 37.79 -55.49 -37.20
C TYR A 751 37.21 -54.97 -35.88
N ARG A 752 37.09 -55.84 -34.88
CA ARG A 752 36.45 -55.51 -33.59
C ARG A 752 37.32 -54.62 -32.71
N ASN A 753 38.62 -54.88 -32.71
CA ASN A 753 39.61 -54.17 -31.91
C ASN A 753 39.97 -52.77 -32.45
N THR A 754 39.35 -52.32 -33.55
CA THR A 754 39.54 -50.96 -34.10
C THR A 754 38.49 -49.97 -33.61
N LEU A 755 37.57 -50.38 -32.74
CA LEU A 755 36.50 -49.54 -32.21
C LEU A 755 36.77 -49.20 -30.74
N VAL A 756 36.82 -47.91 -30.43
CA VAL A 756 36.88 -47.42 -29.04
C VAL A 756 35.63 -46.62 -28.74
N PHE A 757 35.00 -46.85 -27.59
CA PHE A 757 33.74 -46.18 -27.23
C PHE A 757 33.96 -45.17 -26.11
N LEU A 758 33.32 -44.01 -26.20
CA LEU A 758 33.30 -43.00 -25.16
C LEU A 758 31.87 -42.79 -24.66
N ALA A 759 31.65 -43.04 -23.38
CA ALA A 759 30.35 -42.99 -22.73
C ALA A 759 30.26 -41.88 -21.67
N ALA A 760 29.03 -41.41 -21.45
CA ALA A 760 28.71 -40.49 -20.36
C ALA A 760 28.71 -41.21 -19.00
N ASP A 761 29.22 -40.55 -17.98
CA ASP A 761 29.07 -40.96 -16.58
C ASP A 761 27.62 -40.79 -16.14
N ARG A 762 27.06 -41.86 -15.56
CA ARG A 762 25.65 -41.92 -15.14
C ARG A 762 25.24 -40.78 -14.22
N ASN A 763 26.09 -40.42 -13.25
CA ASN A 763 25.75 -39.40 -12.26
C ASN A 763 25.94 -38.00 -12.83
N ARG A 764 27.02 -37.79 -13.59
CA ARG A 764 27.29 -36.48 -14.23
C ARG A 764 26.28 -36.12 -15.31
N LEU A 765 25.65 -37.11 -15.95
CA LEU A 765 24.63 -36.87 -16.96
C LEU A 765 23.42 -36.11 -16.38
N GLU A 766 23.01 -36.37 -15.14
CA GLU A 766 21.89 -35.65 -14.51
C GLU A 766 22.23 -34.16 -14.33
N ASP A 767 23.46 -33.86 -13.88
CA ASP A 767 23.95 -32.48 -13.75
C ASP A 767 24.02 -31.78 -15.12
N LEU A 768 24.46 -32.49 -16.16
CA LEU A 768 24.49 -31.97 -17.53
C LEU A 768 23.07 -31.70 -18.03
N LYS A 769 22.12 -32.63 -17.84
CA LYS A 769 20.71 -32.45 -18.20
C LYS A 769 20.10 -31.23 -17.51
N GLN A 770 20.38 -31.01 -16.22
CA GLN A 770 19.90 -29.82 -15.51
C GLN A 770 20.49 -28.54 -16.10
N GLY A 771 21.79 -28.53 -16.44
CA GLY A 771 22.43 -27.39 -17.10
C GLY A 771 21.81 -27.08 -18.46
N VAL A 772 21.54 -28.11 -19.27
CA VAL A 772 20.91 -27.98 -20.59
C VAL A 772 19.46 -27.47 -20.47
N ARG A 773 18.68 -27.96 -19.49
CA ARG A 773 17.33 -27.44 -19.22
C ARG A 773 17.36 -25.94 -18.93
N GLN A 774 18.31 -25.49 -18.11
CA GLN A 774 18.47 -24.06 -17.83
C GLN A 774 18.85 -23.27 -19.08
N PHE A 775 19.80 -23.77 -19.88
CA PHE A 775 20.17 -23.14 -21.15
C PHE A 775 18.98 -23.00 -22.10
N LEU A 776 18.26 -24.09 -22.37
CA LEU A 776 17.10 -24.09 -23.26
C LEU A 776 15.98 -23.19 -22.76
N ALA A 777 15.75 -23.15 -21.45
CA ALA A 777 14.77 -22.24 -20.86
C ALA A 777 15.14 -20.77 -21.09
N TRP A 778 16.37 -20.38 -20.79
CA TRP A 778 16.85 -19.00 -21.02
C TRP A 778 16.90 -18.64 -22.50
N ASP A 779 17.31 -19.57 -23.37
CA ASP A 779 17.32 -19.37 -24.81
C ASP A 779 15.91 -19.12 -25.35
N SER A 780 14.93 -19.92 -24.91
CA SER A 780 13.53 -19.73 -25.31
C SER A 780 12.97 -18.36 -24.87
N ILE A 781 13.30 -17.88 -23.67
CA ILE A 781 12.85 -16.56 -23.18
C ILE A 781 13.49 -15.44 -23.99
N ASN A 782 14.77 -15.60 -24.33
CA ASN A 782 15.48 -14.62 -25.14
C ASN A 782 14.92 -14.57 -26.58
N GLN A 783 14.51 -15.70 -27.15
CA GLN A 783 13.82 -15.77 -28.44
C GLN A 783 12.43 -15.15 -28.39
N ASP A 784 11.66 -15.42 -27.34
CA ASP A 784 10.30 -14.89 -27.15
C ASP A 784 10.27 -13.45 -26.61
N SER A 785 11.40 -12.72 -26.64
CA SER A 785 11.55 -11.43 -25.95
C SER A 785 10.54 -10.36 -26.40
N GLU A 786 10.15 -10.37 -27.68
CA GLU A 786 9.11 -9.49 -28.22
C GLU A 786 7.71 -9.94 -27.79
N THR A 787 7.40 -11.24 -27.89
CA THR A 787 6.10 -11.81 -27.51
C THR A 787 5.81 -11.66 -26.02
N LEU A 788 6.84 -11.77 -25.19
CA LEU A 788 6.77 -11.57 -23.73
C LEU A 788 6.80 -10.10 -23.33
N ASN A 789 6.93 -9.17 -24.29
CA ASN A 789 7.08 -7.72 -24.05
C ASN A 789 8.18 -7.40 -23.02
N LEU A 790 9.32 -8.11 -23.09
CA LEU A 790 10.41 -7.91 -22.14
C LEU A 790 10.97 -6.49 -22.27
N ASP A 791 11.16 -5.82 -21.14
CA ASP A 791 11.84 -4.53 -21.09
C ASP A 791 13.35 -4.67 -21.38
N ALA A 792 14.06 -3.55 -21.54
CA ALA A 792 15.49 -3.55 -21.87
C ALA A 792 16.34 -4.30 -20.82
N PHE A 793 15.95 -4.21 -19.55
CA PHE A 793 16.64 -4.87 -18.44
C PHE A 793 16.43 -6.39 -18.49
N GLN A 794 15.18 -6.84 -18.61
CA GLN A 794 14.80 -8.25 -18.72
C GLN A 794 15.46 -8.92 -19.93
N ARG A 795 15.55 -8.22 -21.07
CA ARG A 795 16.27 -8.70 -22.26
C ARG A 795 17.76 -8.90 -21.98
N SER A 796 18.41 -7.92 -21.35
CA SER A 796 19.83 -8.00 -20.97
C SER A 796 20.08 -9.17 -20.00
N GLN A 797 19.21 -9.33 -18.99
CA GLN A 797 19.28 -10.40 -18.02
C GLN A 797 19.11 -11.79 -18.67
N ALA A 798 18.09 -11.97 -19.51
CA ALA A 798 17.84 -13.23 -20.21
C ALA A 798 19.03 -13.62 -21.10
N ARG A 799 19.60 -12.66 -21.85
CA ARG A 799 20.78 -12.89 -22.68
C ARG A 799 22.01 -13.29 -21.86
N THR A 800 22.31 -12.55 -20.79
CA THR A 800 23.46 -12.85 -19.91
C THR A 800 23.32 -14.25 -19.29
N LYS A 801 22.13 -14.58 -18.76
CA LYS A 801 21.88 -15.89 -18.15
C LYS A 801 21.92 -17.03 -19.16
N ARG A 802 21.42 -16.81 -20.39
CA ARG A 802 21.58 -17.76 -21.50
C ARG A 802 23.05 -18.01 -21.80
N ASP A 803 23.86 -16.97 -21.91
CA ASP A 803 25.28 -17.08 -22.25
C ASP A 803 26.09 -17.76 -21.13
N GLU A 804 25.79 -17.47 -19.87
CA GLU A 804 26.34 -18.17 -18.70
C GLU A 804 25.96 -19.65 -18.69
N ALA A 805 24.67 -19.97 -18.88
CA ALA A 805 24.19 -21.35 -18.96
C ALA A 805 24.82 -22.09 -20.13
N ASN A 806 24.98 -21.44 -21.28
CA ASN A 806 25.63 -22.02 -22.46
C ASN A 806 27.08 -22.43 -22.15
N LYS A 807 27.88 -21.52 -21.58
CA LYS A 807 29.27 -21.80 -21.20
C LYS A 807 29.37 -22.91 -20.15
N SER A 808 28.44 -22.94 -19.20
CA SER A 808 28.37 -23.99 -18.17
C SER A 808 28.11 -25.37 -18.80
N VAL A 809 27.19 -25.46 -19.76
CA VAL A 809 26.94 -26.71 -20.50
C VAL A 809 28.17 -27.14 -21.29
N ASP A 810 28.81 -26.22 -22.01
CA ASP A 810 30.02 -26.52 -22.80
C ASP A 810 31.16 -27.06 -21.93
N ALA A 811 31.33 -26.51 -20.72
CA ALA A 811 32.33 -26.99 -19.76
C ALA A 811 31.97 -28.37 -19.15
N ARG A 812 30.68 -28.67 -18.95
CA ARG A 812 30.21 -29.93 -18.33
C ARG A 812 30.27 -31.14 -19.27
N ILE A 813 30.21 -30.94 -20.59
CA ILE A 813 30.27 -32.04 -21.57
C ILE A 813 31.54 -32.89 -21.39
N PRO A 814 32.77 -32.34 -21.38
CA PRO A 814 33.99 -33.13 -21.16
C PRO A 814 34.10 -33.70 -19.75
N GLU A 815 33.48 -33.08 -18.74
CA GLU A 815 33.40 -33.64 -17.38
C GLU A 815 32.43 -34.83 -17.28
N THR A 816 31.48 -34.93 -18.22
CA THR A 816 30.46 -35.98 -18.27
C THR A 816 30.92 -37.16 -19.11
N TYR A 817 31.46 -36.91 -20.31
CA TYR A 817 31.95 -37.95 -21.23
C TYR A 817 33.36 -38.41 -20.84
N THR A 818 33.44 -39.25 -19.83
CA THR A 818 34.72 -39.66 -19.20
C THR A 818 34.97 -41.15 -19.21
N TRP A 819 34.04 -41.99 -19.65
CA TRP A 819 34.23 -43.45 -19.65
C TRP A 819 34.65 -43.94 -21.02
N LEU A 820 35.93 -44.30 -21.14
CA LEU A 820 36.47 -44.93 -22.34
C LEU A 820 36.35 -46.45 -22.20
N ILE A 821 35.69 -47.09 -23.16
CA ILE A 821 35.46 -48.53 -23.21
C ILE A 821 36.22 -49.06 -24.41
N VAL A 822 37.17 -49.96 -24.16
CA VAL A 822 38.14 -50.44 -25.15
C VAL A 822 38.04 -51.96 -25.23
N PRO A 823 37.86 -52.54 -26.42
CA PRO A 823 37.91 -53.98 -26.61
C PRO A 823 39.36 -54.48 -26.55
N GLU A 824 39.59 -55.52 -25.75
CA GLU A 824 40.86 -56.20 -25.62
C GLU A 824 40.64 -57.71 -25.81
N GLN A 825 41.53 -58.37 -26.55
CA GLN A 825 41.52 -59.82 -26.72
C GLN A 825 42.87 -60.40 -26.30
N PRO A 826 43.11 -60.59 -24.99
CA PRO A 826 44.39 -61.08 -24.49
C PRO A 826 44.69 -62.53 -24.90
N ASP A 827 43.65 -63.36 -25.12
CA ASP A 827 43.75 -64.71 -25.68
C ASP A 827 42.87 -64.84 -26.93
N PRO A 828 43.43 -65.13 -28.12
CA PRO A 828 42.67 -65.33 -29.36
C PRO A 828 41.61 -66.44 -29.30
N ARG A 829 41.65 -67.31 -28.28
CA ARG A 829 40.67 -68.39 -28.06
C ARG A 829 39.51 -67.98 -27.15
N GLN A 830 39.57 -66.81 -26.54
CA GLN A 830 38.53 -66.27 -25.65
C GLN A 830 37.77 -65.12 -26.32
N PRO A 831 36.51 -64.87 -25.91
CA PRO A 831 35.75 -63.72 -26.40
C PRO A 831 36.44 -62.40 -26.02
N ASP A 832 36.20 -61.37 -26.82
CA ASP A 832 36.68 -60.01 -26.57
C ASP A 832 36.17 -59.50 -25.20
N GLU A 833 37.05 -58.92 -24.39
CA GLU A 833 36.70 -58.27 -23.13
C GLU A 833 36.66 -56.75 -23.30
N LEU A 834 35.67 -56.09 -22.69
CA LEU A 834 35.59 -54.62 -22.68
C LEU A 834 36.26 -54.07 -21.43
N GLN A 835 37.47 -53.53 -21.58
CA GLN A 835 38.15 -52.76 -20.55
C GLN A 835 37.52 -51.37 -20.39
N GLU A 836 37.52 -50.86 -19.16
CA GLU A 836 37.03 -49.52 -18.83
C GLU A 836 38.16 -48.63 -18.30
N PHE A 837 38.30 -47.45 -18.89
CA PHE A 837 39.26 -46.43 -18.46
C PHE A 837 38.52 -45.12 -18.20
N LYS A 838 38.85 -44.48 -17.08
CA LYS A 838 38.32 -43.14 -16.78
C LYS A 838 39.25 -42.07 -17.33
N LEU A 839 38.72 -41.19 -18.18
CA LEU A 839 39.41 -40.00 -18.66
C LEU A 839 39.51 -38.98 -17.52
N GLN A 840 40.66 -38.32 -17.42
CA GLN A 840 40.79 -37.10 -16.63
C GLN A 840 40.32 -35.92 -17.51
N PRO A 841 39.22 -35.24 -17.17
CA PRO A 841 38.70 -34.17 -18.00
C PRO A 841 39.70 -33.01 -18.06
N GLN A 842 40.09 -32.62 -19.27
CA GLN A 842 40.82 -31.37 -19.52
C GLN A 842 39.89 -30.43 -20.30
N PRO A 843 39.41 -29.33 -19.68
CA PRO A 843 38.34 -28.50 -20.24
C PRO A 843 38.67 -27.84 -21.60
N LEU A 844 39.95 -27.69 -21.93
CA LEU A 844 40.42 -26.99 -23.13
C LEU A 844 40.64 -27.91 -24.35
N ASN A 845 40.54 -29.24 -24.17
CA ASN A 845 40.78 -30.20 -25.25
C ASN A 845 39.47 -30.88 -25.67
N SER A 846 39.38 -31.23 -26.95
CA SER A 846 38.26 -32.03 -27.47
C SER A 846 38.21 -33.41 -26.81
N LEU A 847 37.03 -34.03 -26.80
CA LEU A 847 36.81 -35.37 -26.23
C LEU A 847 37.74 -36.40 -26.87
N ALA A 848 37.91 -36.32 -28.19
CA ALA A 848 38.78 -37.23 -28.93
C ALA A 848 40.26 -37.07 -28.54
N VAL A 849 40.75 -35.85 -28.28
CA VAL A 849 42.14 -35.63 -27.84
C VAL A 849 42.36 -36.16 -26.42
N ASN A 850 41.37 -36.01 -25.54
CA ASN A 850 41.43 -36.59 -24.20
C ASN A 850 41.44 -38.12 -24.24
N ALA A 851 40.61 -38.71 -25.11
CA ALA A 851 40.57 -40.15 -25.33
C ALA A 851 41.88 -40.69 -25.93
N SER A 852 42.41 -40.07 -26.99
CA SER A 852 43.64 -40.54 -27.64
C SER A 852 44.85 -40.46 -26.72
N ARG A 853 44.95 -39.40 -25.91
CA ARG A 853 46.01 -39.26 -24.90
C ARG A 853 45.93 -40.37 -23.85
N ARG A 854 44.72 -40.71 -23.38
CA ARG A 854 44.55 -41.79 -22.40
C ARG A 854 44.97 -43.12 -22.98
N LEU A 855 44.59 -43.44 -24.21
CA LEU A 855 44.99 -44.69 -24.86
C LEU A 855 46.50 -44.77 -25.07
N LYS A 856 47.15 -43.67 -25.48
CA LYS A 856 48.61 -43.59 -25.58
C LYS A 856 49.32 -43.83 -24.23
N SER A 857 48.74 -43.37 -23.12
CA SER A 857 49.31 -43.61 -21.79
C SER A 857 49.18 -45.06 -21.32
N GLU A 858 48.30 -45.84 -21.95
CA GLU A 858 48.06 -47.25 -21.66
C GLU A 858 48.65 -48.16 -22.77
N ASP A 859 49.41 -47.59 -23.73
CA ASP A 859 49.98 -48.29 -24.90
C ASP A 859 48.94 -49.01 -25.80
N LEU A 860 47.73 -48.42 -25.93
CA LEU A 860 46.59 -48.97 -26.68
C LEU A 860 46.31 -48.28 -28.03
N LEU A 861 47.10 -47.28 -28.43
CA LEU A 861 46.88 -46.50 -29.66
C LEU A 861 48.16 -46.21 -30.45
#